data_AF-A0A7S0CZB7-F1
#
_entry.id   AF-A0A7S0CZB7-F1
#
_cell.length_a   1.000
_cell.length_b   1.000
_cell.length_c   1.000
_cell.angle_alpha   90.00
_cell.angle_beta   90.00
_cell.angle_gamma   90.00
#
_symmetry.space_group_name_H-M   'P 1'
#
loop_
_entity.id
_entity.type
_entity.pdbx_description
1 polymer ?
#
loop_
_entity_poly.entity_id
_entity_poly.type
_entity_poly.pdbx_seq_one_letter_code
_entity_poly.pdbx_strand_id
1 'polypeptide(L)'
;MRRRTHFKRALLVLVFLAVALYSTSRFSGVVTAKACSRSVQRAELNLTVPATQTLAEAFTNHSSLVESPYGFIPTREGQDSCTNCLPALVVFSLLREDLLALFLASVDLVVGHVFVVCNFESQEKHTALVSVTRQFSACVEQDSSRCKNPNIRHLHMLSSTENVGFSGSFNMAIQALLEYRFPYVVFNNDDTRFIAGRLLAAKKVMETTEACMYYLEGFSSFGISLQGIATLGPMDENFWPAYGEDCDYWYRAQLKNCSLFYRGGFVPDQSTALGKENAFVAHGDSEHSSSITYKSSRTLGKLVANTLDGKRGRFAYLIRKWGLNSCDLYHEVINAPRNEDEILQAMSEIELKARGVKSMRPYGLFQDVNSWLKDDWLKENAVSPRAANSQWAPKQIVWRESDNVELANLLASLNAQKGERASDAFVSTVNPPDKNQAHDEFYSQENQLIDAYSAETAMRDIALVPLTMEKVNLATHTQVHIPVVIVPVLSETNLISRCLRSIDVPVKLVILIFNSNIVDRSDEGKKALIDLSEEIDALSTDFAESLVVIRTHENMGYGRSMNLGMKLSPWAEWWLCTNADVEFPPSSIQSVLPTIDRETRSGAMLFMLGIHFSAVVLTQHLVRKVGYFDANLWPAYVEDCDLMLRVRMAAVGLEFDVESISDVDWEVPGHYRYLHAKPSLLHVGQQGSTGSIGQQIARAHENNKKYYQKKWGISSKQWNHGRGIFSHGCGIPMEGQFQSPFNVSGNSRLEDVPFIRAHLEAQRSIFSS
;
A
#
# COMPACT_ATOMS: atom_id res chain seq x y z
N MET A 1 -43.26 59.41 0.18
CA MET A 1 -43.14 60.82 0.59
C MET A 1 -41.96 60.93 1.56
N ARG A 2 -40.88 61.63 1.18
CA ARG A 2 -40.40 62.91 1.79
C ARG A 2 -39.93 62.74 3.26
N ARG A 3 -38.72 63.10 3.71
CA ARG A 3 -37.60 63.95 3.24
C ARG A 3 -36.33 63.55 4.07
N ARG A 4 -35.09 63.48 3.54
CA ARG A 4 -34.14 64.56 3.14
C ARG A 4 -33.65 65.36 4.37
N THR A 5 -32.36 65.62 4.66
CA THR A 5 -31.24 66.15 3.84
C THR A 5 -29.93 66.23 4.68
N HIS A 6 -28.77 65.80 4.17
CA HIS A 6 -27.58 66.58 3.71
C HIS A 6 -26.44 66.84 4.71
N PHE A 7 -25.22 66.35 4.36
CA PHE A 7 -24.11 67.22 3.97
C PHE A 7 -23.20 66.49 2.96
N LYS A 8 -22.70 67.22 1.96
CA LYS A 8 -22.03 66.73 0.74
C LYS A 8 -20.82 67.64 0.47
N ARG A 9 -19.76 67.04 -0.10
CA ARG A 9 -18.78 67.56 -1.08
C ARG A 9 -17.53 68.35 -0.61
N ALA A 10 -16.38 67.80 -0.99
CA ALA A 10 -15.36 68.45 -1.83
C ALA A 10 -14.82 67.34 -2.79
N LEU A 11 -15.29 67.22 -4.03
CA LEU A 11 -15.05 67.99 -5.27
C LEU A 11 -13.84 67.48 -6.07
N LEU A 12 -14.20 66.85 -7.18
CA LEU A 12 -13.37 66.43 -8.30
C LEU A 12 -13.73 67.38 -9.45
N VAL A 13 -12.93 68.40 -9.74
CA VAL A 13 -13.00 69.20 -11.00
C VAL A 13 -11.63 69.87 -11.24
N LEU A 14 -11.25 69.93 -12.52
CA LEU A 14 -10.24 70.76 -13.19
C LEU A 14 -8.95 69.99 -13.54
N VAL A 15 -8.44 69.96 -14.78
CA VAL A 15 -8.78 70.77 -15.97
C VAL A 15 -8.19 70.12 -17.23
N PHE A 16 -9.01 70.11 -18.28
CA PHE A 16 -8.57 70.06 -19.67
C PHE A 16 -8.17 71.48 -20.09
N LEU A 17 -6.98 71.63 -20.70
CA LEU A 17 -6.54 72.72 -21.60
C LEU A 17 -6.40 74.14 -21.00
N ALA A 18 -5.20 74.75 -21.07
CA ALA A 18 -4.74 75.45 -22.28
C ALA A 18 -3.40 76.22 -22.10
N VAL A 19 -2.70 76.37 -23.23
CA VAL A 19 -1.76 77.46 -23.64
C VAL A 19 -0.26 77.37 -23.30
N ALA A 20 0.51 77.09 -24.38
CA ALA A 20 1.81 77.65 -24.82
C ALA A 20 3.03 77.59 -23.86
N LEU A 21 4.19 77.03 -24.22
CA LEU A 21 5.08 77.49 -25.29
C LEU A 21 6.18 76.43 -25.60
N TYR A 22 6.52 76.30 -26.90
CA TYR A 22 7.83 75.91 -27.51
C TYR A 22 8.38 74.48 -27.27
N SER A 23 8.98 73.75 -28.24
CA SER A 23 9.22 73.91 -29.69
C SER A 23 9.85 72.61 -30.23
N THR A 24 9.42 72.18 -31.44
CA THR A 24 10.14 71.46 -32.52
C THR A 24 10.89 70.12 -32.21
N SER A 25 10.89 69.06 -33.03
CA SER A 25 10.80 68.92 -34.48
C SER A 25 10.45 67.47 -34.94
N ARG A 26 9.59 67.42 -35.97
CA ARG A 26 9.44 66.48 -37.11
C ARG A 26 10.21 65.14 -37.14
N PHE A 27 9.50 64.04 -37.48
CA PHE A 27 9.68 63.34 -38.76
C PHE A 27 8.44 62.48 -39.14
N SER A 28 8.11 62.53 -40.42
CA SER A 28 7.01 61.93 -41.21
C SER A 28 7.07 60.39 -41.34
N GLY A 29 6.02 59.64 -41.73
CA GLY A 29 4.68 59.99 -42.18
C GLY A 29 3.89 58.80 -42.77
N VAL A 30 2.57 59.01 -42.81
CA VAL A 30 1.54 58.55 -43.78
C VAL A 30 1.11 57.08 -43.80
N VAL A 31 -0.08 56.87 -43.21
CA VAL A 31 -1.08 55.85 -43.52
C VAL A 31 -1.94 56.32 -44.70
N THR A 32 -2.35 55.43 -45.61
CA THR A 32 -3.72 55.47 -46.15
C THR A 32 -4.24 54.07 -46.46
N ALA A 33 -5.49 53.84 -46.08
CA ALA A 33 -6.29 52.65 -46.37
C ALA A 33 -7.58 53.06 -47.10
N LYS A 34 -8.23 52.05 -47.72
CA LYS A 34 -9.50 52.03 -48.48
C LYS A 34 -9.34 52.47 -49.94
N ALA A 35 -9.90 51.78 -50.94
CA ALA A 35 -11.26 51.25 -51.02
C ALA A 35 -11.45 50.10 -52.04
N CYS A 36 -12.62 49.48 -51.96
CA CYS A 36 -13.14 48.28 -52.64
C CYS A 36 -13.44 48.49 -54.14
N SER A 37 -13.21 47.47 -54.98
CA SER A 37 -14.00 47.24 -56.21
C SER A 37 -13.74 45.84 -56.80
N ARG A 38 -14.83 45.17 -57.17
CA ARG A 38 -14.92 43.86 -57.83
C ARG A 38 -14.34 43.90 -59.25
N SER A 39 -13.74 42.81 -59.72
CA SER A 39 -14.16 42.14 -60.96
C SER A 39 -13.31 40.89 -61.26
N VAL A 40 -14.03 39.91 -61.79
CA VAL A 40 -13.60 38.62 -62.30
C VAL A 40 -12.81 38.80 -63.60
N GLN A 41 -11.66 38.14 -63.74
CA GLN A 41 -11.22 37.62 -65.04
C GLN A 41 -10.25 36.44 -64.88
N ARG A 42 -10.61 35.37 -65.60
CA ARG A 42 -9.81 34.16 -65.85
C ARG A 42 -8.45 34.50 -66.44
N ALA A 43 -7.41 33.84 -65.95
CA ALA A 43 -6.23 33.52 -66.73
C ALA A 43 -6.00 32.01 -66.62
N GLU A 44 -6.28 31.32 -67.72
CA GLU A 44 -5.87 29.95 -67.98
C GLU A 44 -4.33 29.92 -68.10
N LEU A 45 -3.69 29.01 -67.39
CA LEU A 45 -2.32 28.60 -67.68
C LEU A 45 -2.30 27.08 -67.72
N ASN A 46 -2.38 26.59 -68.94
CA ASN A 46 -2.06 25.23 -69.35
C ASN A 46 -0.63 24.90 -68.92
N LEU A 47 -0.46 23.84 -68.13
CA LEU A 47 0.79 23.08 -68.11
C LEU A 47 0.46 21.60 -68.04
N THR A 48 0.84 20.96 -69.14
CA THR A 48 0.81 19.55 -69.48
C THR A 48 1.47 18.65 -68.44
N VAL A 49 0.77 17.58 -68.10
CA VAL A 49 1.26 16.41 -67.37
C VAL A 49 2.16 15.57 -68.30
N PRO A 50 3.29 15.07 -67.79
CA PRO A 50 3.68 13.70 -68.10
C PRO A 50 3.69 12.87 -66.82
N ALA A 51 3.06 11.71 -66.94
CA ALA A 51 3.00 10.68 -65.93
C ALA A 51 4.34 9.94 -65.79
N THR A 52 4.41 9.15 -64.71
CA THR A 52 5.36 8.09 -64.38
C THR A 52 6.74 8.51 -63.89
N GLN A 53 6.83 8.75 -62.58
CA GLN A 53 7.93 8.23 -61.76
C GLN A 53 7.43 7.92 -60.34
N THR A 54 7.84 6.77 -59.85
CA THR A 54 7.37 6.06 -58.66
C THR A 54 7.67 6.80 -57.35
N LEU A 55 6.70 6.79 -56.45
CA LEU A 55 6.63 7.47 -55.15
C LEU A 55 7.44 6.74 -54.06
N ALA A 56 8.68 6.32 -54.37
CA ALA A 56 9.54 5.53 -53.49
C ALA A 56 10.90 6.16 -53.12
N GLU A 57 11.26 7.33 -53.65
CA GLU A 57 12.63 7.88 -53.47
C GLU A 57 12.72 9.31 -52.91
N ALA A 58 11.64 9.88 -52.39
CA ALA A 58 11.63 11.27 -51.87
C ALA A 58 11.51 11.41 -50.34
N PHE A 59 11.63 10.33 -49.56
CA PHE A 59 11.48 10.37 -48.08
C PHE A 59 12.69 9.91 -47.27
N THR A 60 13.89 9.85 -47.87
CA THR A 60 15.11 9.39 -47.18
C THR A 60 16.03 10.48 -46.61
N ASN A 61 15.69 11.77 -46.70
CA ASN A 61 16.65 12.84 -46.36
C ASN A 61 16.23 13.82 -45.24
N HIS A 62 15.51 13.37 -44.21
CA HIS A 62 15.41 14.11 -42.93
C HIS A 62 15.36 13.20 -41.69
N SER A 63 16.25 12.20 -41.64
CA SER A 63 16.58 11.47 -40.42
C SER A 63 18.03 11.80 -40.01
N SER A 64 18.24 13.03 -39.56
CA SER A 64 19.50 13.45 -38.94
C SER A 64 19.16 14.36 -37.78
N LEU A 65 19.04 13.77 -36.58
CA LEU A 65 19.29 14.37 -35.26
C LEU A 65 18.96 13.36 -34.15
N VAL A 66 19.66 12.22 -34.16
CA VAL A 66 20.13 11.51 -32.95
C VAL A 66 21.46 10.88 -33.35
N GLU A 67 22.50 11.70 -33.50
CA GLU A 67 23.87 11.17 -33.43
C GLU A 67 24.20 11.04 -31.94
N SER A 68 23.94 9.85 -31.38
CA SER A 68 24.73 9.38 -30.24
C SER A 68 26.15 9.14 -30.76
N PRO A 69 27.21 9.73 -30.15
CA PRO A 69 28.58 9.36 -30.48
C PRO A 69 28.94 7.94 -30.01
N TYR A 70 27.98 7.18 -29.47
CA TYR A 70 28.13 5.78 -29.12
C TYR A 70 27.01 4.98 -29.80
N GLY A 71 27.32 4.44 -30.99
CA GLY A 71 26.61 3.29 -31.54
C GLY A 71 26.95 2.07 -30.71
N PHE A 72 26.35 1.97 -29.53
CA PHE A 72 26.49 0.81 -28.65
C PHE A 72 25.27 -0.09 -28.87
N ILE A 73 25.45 -1.15 -29.66
CA ILE A 73 24.56 -2.30 -29.62
C ILE A 73 24.90 -3.00 -28.30
N PRO A 74 23.97 -3.15 -27.32
CA PRO A 74 24.28 -3.87 -26.10
C PRO A 74 24.60 -5.31 -26.48
N THR A 75 25.89 -5.67 -26.39
CA THR A 75 26.32 -7.06 -26.44
C THR A 75 25.64 -7.77 -25.28
N ARG A 76 24.98 -8.91 -25.55
CA ARG A 76 24.37 -9.80 -24.54
C ARG A 76 25.35 -10.30 -23.45
N GLU A 77 26.63 -9.96 -23.56
CA GLU A 77 27.68 -10.31 -22.63
C GLU A 77 27.82 -9.22 -21.56
N GLY A 78 27.30 -9.52 -20.36
CA GLY A 78 27.45 -8.67 -19.19
C GLY A 78 26.15 -8.34 -18.46
N GLN A 79 25.24 -9.31 -18.26
CA GLN A 79 24.41 -9.27 -17.05
C GLN A 79 25.34 -9.44 -15.86
N ASP A 80 26.00 -8.35 -15.44
CA ASP A 80 26.59 -8.26 -14.12
C ASP A 80 25.47 -8.59 -13.14
N SER A 81 25.55 -9.79 -12.55
CA SER A 81 24.55 -10.32 -11.62
C SER A 81 24.66 -9.59 -10.29
N CYS A 82 24.39 -8.29 -10.29
CA CYS A 82 24.29 -7.52 -9.07
C CYS A 82 22.93 -7.81 -8.44
N THR A 83 22.91 -8.82 -7.58
CA THR A 83 21.72 -9.23 -6.80
C THR A 83 21.19 -8.11 -5.90
N ASN A 84 22.04 -7.14 -5.55
CA ASN A 84 21.72 -5.98 -4.72
C ASN A 84 21.56 -4.67 -5.50
N CYS A 85 21.37 -4.70 -6.82
CA CYS A 85 21.19 -3.48 -7.62
C CYS A 85 19.72 -3.24 -7.97
N LEU A 86 19.33 -1.97 -8.06
CA LEU A 86 18.10 -1.57 -8.74
C LEU A 86 18.32 -1.63 -10.26
N PRO A 87 17.46 -2.31 -11.05
CA PRO A 87 17.67 -2.44 -12.49
C PRO A 87 17.68 -1.09 -13.21
N ALA A 88 16.62 -0.29 -12.99
CA ALA A 88 16.42 0.98 -13.66
C ALA A 88 15.75 2.03 -12.76
N LEU A 89 16.20 3.27 -12.92
CA LEU A 89 15.66 4.47 -12.29
C LEU A 89 15.46 5.54 -13.37
N VAL A 90 14.33 6.22 -13.36
CA VAL A 90 14.01 7.32 -14.27
C VAL A 90 13.77 8.56 -13.44
N VAL A 91 14.33 9.69 -13.88
CA VAL A 91 14.02 11.02 -13.35
C VAL A 91 13.56 11.94 -14.48
N PHE A 92 12.38 12.51 -14.30
CA PHE A 92 11.85 13.54 -15.18
C PHE A 92 12.42 14.89 -14.76
N SER A 93 13.25 15.48 -15.62
CA SER A 93 13.75 16.83 -15.39
C SER A 93 13.15 17.81 -16.38
N LEU A 94 12.50 18.85 -15.85
CA LEU A 94 11.95 19.91 -16.69
C LEU A 94 12.96 21.05 -16.84
N LEU A 95 13.41 21.66 -15.74
CA LEU A 95 14.02 23.00 -15.80
C LEU A 95 15.04 23.33 -14.70
N ARG A 96 15.12 22.51 -13.65
CA ARG A 96 15.89 22.80 -12.44
C ARG A 96 17.10 21.89 -12.34
N GLU A 97 18.20 22.34 -12.92
CA GLU A 97 19.48 21.64 -12.92
C GLU A 97 20.03 21.40 -11.50
N ASP A 98 19.71 22.28 -10.56
CA ASP A 98 20.04 22.15 -9.14
C ASP A 98 19.27 21.02 -8.46
N LEU A 99 17.97 20.89 -8.73
CA LEU A 99 17.15 19.81 -8.17
C LEU A 99 17.52 18.46 -8.78
N LEU A 100 17.79 18.40 -10.08
CA LEU A 100 18.34 17.20 -10.72
C LEU A 100 19.66 16.77 -10.07
N ALA A 101 20.57 17.70 -9.78
CA ALA A 101 21.83 17.38 -9.12
C ALA A 101 21.59 16.80 -7.71
N LEU A 102 20.64 17.35 -6.95
CA LEU A 102 20.27 16.84 -5.62
C LEU A 102 19.63 15.45 -5.71
N PHE A 103 18.74 15.21 -6.68
CA PHE A 103 18.15 13.90 -6.93
C PHE A 103 19.24 12.86 -7.22
N LEU A 104 20.12 13.14 -8.19
CA LEU A 104 21.20 12.21 -8.58
C LEU A 104 22.17 11.96 -7.43
N ALA A 105 22.45 12.96 -6.59
CA ALA A 105 23.27 12.79 -5.39
C ALA A 105 22.60 11.94 -4.29
N SER A 106 21.26 11.89 -4.26
CA SER A 106 20.50 11.13 -3.27
C SER A 106 20.43 9.62 -3.54
N VAL A 107 20.85 9.16 -4.72
CA VAL A 107 20.85 7.73 -5.08
C VAL A 107 21.87 6.98 -4.22
N ASP A 108 21.38 6.22 -3.25
CA ASP A 108 22.17 5.58 -2.19
C ASP A 108 22.24 4.04 -2.31
N LEU A 109 21.57 3.49 -3.33
CA LEU A 109 21.63 2.10 -3.73
C LEU A 109 22.24 2.01 -5.14
N VAL A 110 23.05 0.99 -5.39
CA VAL A 110 23.61 0.77 -6.73
C VAL A 110 22.47 0.57 -7.75
N VAL A 111 22.43 1.41 -8.77
CA VAL A 111 21.46 1.36 -9.87
C VAL A 111 22.20 0.99 -11.16
N GLY A 112 21.68 -0.01 -11.87
CA GLY A 112 22.20 -0.42 -13.17
C GLY A 112 22.10 0.72 -14.18
N HIS A 113 20.88 1.22 -14.39
CA HIS A 113 20.62 2.28 -15.37
C HIS A 113 19.82 3.42 -14.75
N VAL A 114 20.34 4.64 -14.83
CA VAL A 114 19.61 5.87 -14.52
C VAL A 114 19.32 6.59 -15.83
N PHE A 115 18.06 6.89 -16.09
CA PHE A 115 17.60 7.66 -17.25
C PHE A 115 17.14 9.05 -16.79
N VAL A 116 17.79 10.09 -17.30
CA VAL A 116 17.35 11.48 -17.14
C VAL A 116 16.54 11.84 -18.37
N VAL A 117 15.23 12.05 -18.22
CA VAL A 117 14.38 12.52 -19.30
C VAL A 117 14.29 14.04 -19.24
N CYS A 118 14.92 14.71 -20.19
CA CYS A 118 14.97 16.16 -20.27
C CYS A 118 13.86 16.68 -21.19
N ASN A 119 12.84 17.30 -20.61
CA ASN A 119 11.85 18.05 -21.39
C ASN A 119 12.45 19.36 -21.87
N PHE A 120 12.34 19.61 -23.17
CA PHE A 120 12.88 20.82 -23.76
C PHE A 120 12.04 22.04 -23.38
N GLU A 121 12.69 23.13 -22.99
CA GLU A 121 12.05 24.44 -22.82
C GLU A 121 12.83 25.52 -23.59
N SER A 122 14.14 25.51 -23.42
CA SER A 122 15.08 26.36 -24.13
C SER A 122 16.44 25.68 -24.25
N GLN A 123 17.24 26.12 -25.22
CA GLN A 123 18.60 25.59 -25.43
C GLN A 123 19.50 25.82 -24.22
N GLU A 124 19.34 26.95 -23.52
CA GLU A 124 20.10 27.29 -22.32
C GLU A 124 19.83 26.27 -21.20
N LYS A 125 18.54 26.03 -20.90
CA LYS A 125 18.13 25.07 -19.88
C LYS A 125 18.50 23.64 -20.23
N HIS A 126 18.34 23.26 -21.49
CA HIS A 126 18.83 21.97 -21.96
C HIS A 126 20.34 21.81 -21.74
N THR A 127 21.14 22.84 -22.09
CA THR A 127 22.60 22.83 -21.89
C THR A 127 22.97 22.72 -20.40
N ALA A 128 22.23 23.40 -19.51
CA ALA A 128 22.42 23.30 -18.07
C ALA A 128 22.15 21.87 -17.53
N LEU A 129 21.06 21.23 -17.96
CA LEU A 129 20.74 19.85 -17.59
C LEU A 129 21.77 18.84 -18.12
N VAL A 130 22.21 19.00 -19.38
CA VAL A 130 23.32 18.19 -19.95
C VAL A 130 24.58 18.36 -19.10
N SER A 131 24.92 19.59 -18.73
CA SER A 131 26.11 19.89 -17.92
C SER A 131 26.07 19.18 -16.56
N VAL A 132 24.93 19.20 -15.87
CA VAL A 132 24.75 18.47 -14.60
C VAL A 132 24.84 16.97 -14.82
N THR A 133 24.13 16.42 -15.80
CA THR A 133 24.13 14.98 -16.10
C THR A 133 25.54 14.46 -16.36
N ARG A 134 26.35 15.18 -17.16
CA ARG A 134 27.75 14.83 -17.44
C ARG A 134 28.62 14.73 -16.18
N GLN A 135 28.35 15.54 -15.16
CA GLN A 135 29.10 15.47 -13.90
C GLN A 135 28.85 14.18 -13.12
N PHE A 136 27.72 13.50 -13.36
CA PHE A 136 27.40 12.20 -12.76
C PHE A 136 27.77 11.03 -13.69
N SER A 137 27.88 11.25 -15.01
CA SER A 137 28.35 10.22 -15.96
C SER A 137 29.82 9.84 -15.80
N ALA A 138 30.65 10.70 -15.22
CA ALA A 138 32.10 10.48 -15.06
C ALA A 138 32.46 9.28 -14.16
N CYS A 139 31.48 8.68 -13.46
CA CYS A 139 31.67 7.53 -12.59
C CYS A 139 32.02 6.23 -13.31
N VAL A 140 31.78 6.15 -14.63
CA VAL A 140 32.00 4.94 -15.44
C VAL A 140 33.45 4.87 -15.95
N GLU A 141 34.13 6.01 -16.03
CA GLU A 141 35.52 6.09 -16.48
C GLU A 141 36.47 5.84 -15.29
N GLN A 142 37.62 5.20 -15.53
CA GLN A 142 38.58 4.74 -14.49
C GLN A 142 39.12 5.83 -13.53
N ASP A 143 38.74 7.09 -13.72
CA ASP A 143 39.07 8.19 -12.81
C ASP A 143 37.98 8.35 -11.73
N SER A 144 37.96 7.41 -10.77
CA SER A 144 37.02 7.40 -9.64
C SER A 144 37.05 8.67 -8.79
N SER A 145 38.08 9.52 -8.94
CA SER A 145 38.23 10.78 -8.20
C SER A 145 37.22 11.86 -8.62
N ARG A 146 36.62 11.75 -9.82
CA ARG A 146 35.63 12.71 -10.34
C ARG A 146 34.19 12.25 -10.22
N CYS A 147 33.98 11.04 -9.73
CA CYS A 147 32.65 10.47 -9.61
C CYS A 147 31.84 11.17 -8.51
N LYS A 148 30.74 11.82 -8.89
CA LYS A 148 29.83 12.45 -7.92
C LYS A 148 28.92 11.47 -7.19
N ASN A 149 28.61 10.34 -7.80
CA ASN A 149 27.84 9.28 -7.15
C ASN A 149 28.19 7.88 -7.69
N PRO A 150 28.98 7.07 -6.95
CA PRO A 150 29.43 5.76 -7.41
C PRO A 150 28.31 4.71 -7.49
N ASN A 151 27.13 5.01 -6.97
CA ASN A 151 25.98 4.12 -7.06
C ASN A 151 25.33 4.12 -8.45
N ILE A 152 25.69 5.03 -9.36
CA ILE A 152 25.12 5.08 -10.71
C ILE A 152 26.07 4.40 -11.69
N ARG A 153 25.70 3.21 -12.19
CA ARG A 153 26.54 2.44 -13.13
C ARG A 153 26.47 2.97 -14.57
N HIS A 154 25.27 3.24 -15.06
CA HIS A 154 25.05 3.81 -16.38
C HIS A 154 24.07 4.96 -16.29
N LEU A 155 24.45 6.12 -16.83
CA LEU A 155 23.62 7.32 -16.85
C LEU A 155 23.29 7.70 -18.30
N HIS A 156 22.01 7.65 -18.62
CA HIS A 156 21.45 7.91 -19.94
C HIS A 156 20.70 9.24 -19.91
N MET A 157 20.80 10.01 -20.98
CA MET A 157 19.99 11.22 -21.15
C MET A 157 19.07 11.04 -22.34
N LEU A 158 17.76 11.10 -22.08
CA LEU A 158 16.72 11.05 -23.10
C LEU A 158 16.20 12.46 -23.31
N SER A 159 16.31 13.00 -24.52
CA SER A 159 15.88 14.36 -24.83
C SER A 159 15.08 14.43 -26.12
N SER A 160 14.19 15.41 -26.17
CA SER A 160 13.46 15.81 -27.37
C SER A 160 13.85 17.23 -27.75
N THR A 161 13.64 17.60 -29.01
CA THR A 161 13.77 18.99 -29.49
C THR A 161 12.56 19.86 -29.11
N GLU A 162 11.48 19.24 -28.62
CA GLU A 162 10.26 19.91 -28.20
C GLU A 162 9.84 19.45 -26.79
N ASN A 163 9.01 20.23 -26.12
CA ASN A 163 8.46 19.85 -24.82
C ASN A 163 7.40 18.76 -25.01
N VAL A 164 7.73 17.50 -24.71
CA VAL A 164 6.79 16.38 -24.87
C VAL A 164 5.82 16.23 -23.68
N GLY A 165 5.96 17.08 -22.66
CA GLY A 165 5.15 17.03 -21.44
C GLY A 165 5.46 15.79 -20.59
N PHE A 166 4.76 15.66 -19.46
CA PHE A 166 4.98 14.55 -18.52
C PHE A 166 4.66 13.20 -19.15
N SER A 167 3.47 13.04 -19.75
CA SER A 167 3.07 11.79 -20.42
C SER A 167 4.03 11.39 -21.54
N GLY A 168 4.49 12.35 -22.36
CA GLY A 168 5.46 12.08 -23.42
C GLY A 168 6.82 11.68 -22.85
N SER A 169 7.28 12.31 -21.77
CA SER A 169 8.52 11.90 -21.09
C SER A 169 8.44 10.50 -20.50
N PHE A 170 7.30 10.15 -19.89
CA PHE A 170 7.05 8.79 -19.41
C PHE A 170 7.10 7.78 -20.56
N ASN A 171 6.50 8.11 -21.70
CA ASN A 171 6.52 7.25 -22.88
C ASN A 171 7.92 7.11 -23.51
N MET A 172 8.71 8.18 -23.55
CA MET A 172 10.13 8.14 -23.97
C MET A 172 10.93 7.19 -23.08
N ALA A 173 10.72 7.28 -21.77
CA ALA A 173 11.37 6.38 -20.83
C ALA A 173 10.92 4.94 -21.05
N ILE A 174 9.63 4.66 -21.23
CA ILE A 174 9.16 3.29 -21.53
C ILE A 174 9.84 2.73 -22.77
N GLN A 175 9.93 3.48 -23.88
CA GLN A 175 10.61 3.02 -25.09
C GLN A 175 12.05 2.56 -24.79
N ALA A 176 12.80 3.35 -24.02
CA ALA A 176 14.13 2.94 -23.57
C ALA A 176 14.08 1.67 -22.70
N LEU A 177 13.13 1.57 -21.77
CA LEU A 177 13.00 0.39 -20.91
C LEU A 177 12.67 -0.91 -21.69
N LEU A 178 11.92 -0.81 -22.80
CA LEU A 178 11.63 -1.95 -23.68
C LEU A 178 12.89 -2.46 -24.36
N GLU A 179 13.79 -1.57 -24.76
CA GLU A 179 15.09 -1.91 -25.36
C GLU A 179 15.94 -2.75 -24.39
N TYR A 180 16.02 -2.35 -23.12
CA TYR A 180 16.83 -3.03 -22.10
C TYR A 180 16.11 -4.17 -21.36
N ARG A 181 14.80 -4.30 -21.51
CA ARG A 181 13.97 -5.38 -20.94
C ARG A 181 14.02 -5.48 -19.42
N PHE A 182 14.01 -4.35 -18.72
CA PHE A 182 14.03 -4.36 -17.26
C PHE A 182 12.73 -4.95 -16.68
N PRO A 183 12.80 -5.72 -15.57
CA PRO A 183 11.61 -6.33 -14.96
C PRO A 183 10.67 -5.30 -14.31
N TYR A 184 11.22 -4.19 -13.85
CA TYR A 184 10.52 -3.04 -13.29
C TYR A 184 11.44 -1.81 -13.31
N VAL A 185 10.86 -0.65 -13.08
CA VAL A 185 11.56 0.65 -13.04
C VAL A 185 10.94 1.53 -11.95
N VAL A 186 11.74 2.42 -11.35
CA VAL A 186 11.24 3.50 -10.48
C VAL A 186 11.30 4.81 -11.23
N PHE A 187 10.18 5.52 -11.31
CA PHE A 187 10.01 6.86 -11.87
C PHE A 187 9.97 7.91 -10.78
N ASN A 188 10.64 9.04 -11.00
CA ASN A 188 10.71 10.14 -10.05
C ASN A 188 10.65 11.49 -10.77
N ASN A 189 10.17 12.50 -10.06
CA ASN A 189 10.37 13.89 -10.45
C ASN A 189 11.75 14.39 -9.96
N ASP A 190 12.32 15.36 -10.69
CA ASP A 190 13.58 16.01 -10.30
C ASP A 190 13.50 16.77 -8.96
N ASP A 191 12.30 17.13 -8.49
CA ASP A 191 12.07 17.77 -7.20
C ASP A 191 11.96 16.80 -6.02
N THR A 192 12.29 15.53 -6.22
CA THR A 192 12.36 14.51 -5.15
C THR A 192 13.81 14.19 -4.80
N ARG A 193 14.04 13.63 -3.60
CA ARG A 193 15.33 13.06 -3.19
C ARG A 193 15.07 11.82 -2.36
N PHE A 194 15.79 10.74 -2.59
CA PHE A 194 15.66 9.55 -1.76
C PHE A 194 16.11 9.84 -0.34
N ILE A 195 15.33 9.38 0.63
CA ILE A 195 15.77 9.30 2.02
C ILE A 195 16.69 8.09 2.15
N ALA A 196 17.77 8.21 2.93
CA ALA A 196 18.76 7.16 3.07
C ALA A 196 18.13 5.81 3.47
N GLY A 197 18.52 4.74 2.80
CA GLY A 197 18.02 3.36 2.91
C GLY A 197 16.72 3.10 2.15
N ARG A 198 15.99 4.13 1.68
CA ARG A 198 14.64 3.96 1.13
C ARG A 198 14.63 3.39 -0.29
N LEU A 199 15.66 3.63 -1.09
CA LEU A 199 15.75 3.02 -2.42
C LEU A 199 15.89 1.50 -2.34
N LEU A 200 16.62 0.99 -1.34
CA LEU A 200 16.68 -0.44 -1.03
C LEU A 200 15.33 -1.00 -0.56
N ALA A 201 14.61 -0.25 0.27
CA ALA A 201 13.26 -0.65 0.66
C ALA A 201 12.32 -0.72 -0.55
N ALA A 202 12.41 0.23 -1.49
CA ALA A 202 11.59 0.25 -2.70
C ALA A 202 11.91 -0.96 -3.59
N LYS A 203 13.20 -1.27 -3.78
CA LYS A 203 13.65 -2.50 -4.45
C LYS A 203 13.02 -3.74 -3.82
N LYS A 204 13.14 -3.90 -2.50
CA LYS A 204 12.60 -5.06 -1.79
C LYS A 204 11.10 -5.20 -2.03
N VAL A 205 10.33 -4.12 -1.89
CA VAL A 205 8.89 -4.13 -2.13
C VAL A 205 8.57 -4.62 -3.55
N MET A 206 9.23 -4.07 -4.58
CA MET A 206 8.96 -4.46 -5.97
C MET A 206 9.38 -5.89 -6.30
N GLU A 207 10.33 -6.45 -5.56
CA GLU A 207 10.79 -7.84 -5.73
C GLU A 207 9.93 -8.84 -4.96
N THR A 208 9.30 -8.43 -3.86
CA THR A 208 8.52 -9.32 -2.99
C THR A 208 7.01 -9.20 -3.16
N THR A 209 6.53 -8.12 -3.77
CA THR A 209 5.11 -7.83 -3.89
C THR A 209 4.70 -7.86 -5.35
N GLU A 210 3.67 -8.63 -5.68
CA GLU A 210 3.12 -8.66 -7.04
C GLU A 210 2.12 -7.51 -7.24
N ALA A 211 2.60 -6.42 -7.82
CA ALA A 211 1.76 -5.30 -8.23
C ALA A 211 2.09 -4.80 -9.65
N CYS A 212 1.09 -4.21 -10.31
CA CYS A 212 1.30 -3.51 -11.56
C CYS A 212 2.12 -2.23 -11.30
N MET A 213 1.71 -1.45 -10.30
CA MET A 213 2.35 -0.20 -9.92
C MET A 213 2.58 -0.12 -8.41
N TYR A 214 3.58 0.66 -8.02
CA TYR A 214 4.04 0.83 -6.65
C TYR A 214 4.07 2.31 -6.32
N TYR A 215 3.08 2.80 -5.59
CA TYR A 215 3.01 4.18 -5.15
C TYR A 215 3.94 4.38 -3.94
N LEU A 216 5.13 4.92 -4.21
CA LEU A 216 6.10 5.23 -3.16
C LEU A 216 5.77 6.58 -2.52
N GLU A 217 5.45 7.59 -3.33
CA GLU A 217 5.02 8.92 -2.91
C GLU A 217 4.06 9.52 -3.97
N GLY A 218 2.96 8.82 -4.28
CA GLY A 218 2.09 9.24 -5.38
C GLY A 218 2.79 9.12 -6.75
N PHE A 219 2.52 10.04 -7.69
CA PHE A 219 3.22 10.08 -8.99
C PHE A 219 4.50 10.93 -8.98
N SER A 220 4.91 11.49 -7.82
CA SER A 220 6.23 12.12 -7.71
C SER A 220 7.35 11.09 -7.56
N SER A 221 7.04 9.92 -6.99
CA SER A 221 7.90 8.74 -6.96
C SER A 221 7.04 7.47 -7.00
N PHE A 222 7.18 6.67 -8.06
CA PHE A 222 6.44 5.43 -8.22
C PHE A 222 7.21 4.37 -8.99
N GLY A 223 6.96 3.10 -8.69
CA GLY A 223 7.44 1.96 -9.46
C GLY A 223 6.39 1.45 -10.43
N ILE A 224 6.81 0.83 -11.53
CA ILE A 224 5.94 0.03 -12.40
C ILE A 224 6.69 -1.20 -12.89
N SER A 225 6.03 -2.35 -12.86
CA SER A 225 6.58 -3.59 -13.43
C SER A 225 6.43 -3.59 -14.95
N LEU A 226 7.24 -4.39 -15.64
CA LEU A 226 7.07 -4.59 -17.08
C LEU A 226 5.69 -5.17 -17.42
N GLN A 227 5.17 -6.04 -16.55
CA GLN A 227 3.79 -6.53 -16.64
C GLN A 227 2.77 -5.40 -16.41
N GLY A 228 3.06 -4.45 -15.51
CA GLY A 228 2.27 -3.24 -15.34
C GLY A 228 2.24 -2.38 -16.61
N ILE A 229 3.40 -2.08 -17.20
CA ILE A 229 3.52 -1.33 -18.47
C ILE A 229 2.73 -2.03 -19.58
N ALA A 230 2.88 -3.35 -19.69
CA ALA A 230 2.14 -4.19 -20.64
C ALA A 230 0.62 -4.11 -20.48
N THR A 231 0.16 -4.09 -19.24
CA THR A 231 -1.26 -4.15 -18.91
C THR A 231 -1.93 -2.79 -19.09
N LEU A 232 -1.24 -1.72 -18.67
CA LEU A 232 -1.76 -0.35 -18.65
C LEU A 232 -1.48 0.42 -19.95
N GLY A 233 -0.39 0.08 -20.64
CA GLY A 233 0.10 0.79 -21.81
C GLY A 233 0.84 2.10 -21.47
N PRO A 234 1.15 2.90 -22.49
CA PRO A 234 1.76 4.23 -22.33
C PRO A 234 0.83 5.21 -21.63
N MET A 235 1.35 6.33 -21.13
CA MET A 235 0.51 7.45 -20.69
C MET A 235 -0.13 8.17 -21.88
N ASP A 236 -1.32 8.70 -21.66
CA ASP A 236 -2.06 9.46 -22.67
C ASP A 236 -1.44 10.86 -22.83
N GLU A 237 -0.78 11.08 -23.97
CA GLU A 237 -0.09 12.33 -24.28
C GLU A 237 -1.03 13.48 -24.64
N ASN A 238 -2.35 13.27 -24.61
CA ASN A 238 -3.32 14.36 -24.67
C ASN A 238 -3.37 15.15 -23.35
N PHE A 239 -2.88 14.59 -22.25
CA PHE A 239 -2.55 15.32 -21.02
C PHE A 239 -1.21 16.02 -21.19
N TRP A 240 -1.26 17.25 -21.71
CA TRP A 240 -0.08 18.08 -21.97
C TRP A 240 -0.30 19.52 -21.47
N PRO A 241 0.71 20.16 -20.85
CA PRO A 241 2.06 19.63 -20.61
C PRO A 241 2.17 18.74 -19.36
N ALA A 242 1.19 18.78 -18.46
CA ALA A 242 1.10 17.99 -17.22
C ALA A 242 -0.29 18.15 -16.57
N TYR A 243 -0.51 17.37 -15.52
CA TYR A 243 -1.73 17.22 -14.69
C TYR A 243 -2.93 16.54 -15.35
N GLY A 244 -3.44 15.53 -14.65
CA GLY A 244 -4.59 14.70 -15.04
C GLY A 244 -4.18 13.34 -15.61
N GLU A 245 -2.93 13.20 -16.07
CA GLU A 245 -2.34 11.95 -16.52
C GLU A 245 -2.23 10.90 -15.41
N ASP A 246 -1.96 11.31 -14.18
CA ASP A 246 -1.90 10.47 -12.99
C ASP A 246 -3.27 9.85 -12.69
N CYS A 247 -4.31 10.68 -12.72
CA CYS A 247 -5.70 10.24 -12.57
C CYS A 247 -6.07 9.28 -13.70
N ASP A 248 -5.77 9.64 -14.95
CA ASP A 248 -6.03 8.81 -16.12
C ASP A 248 -5.35 7.44 -16.07
N TYR A 249 -4.09 7.42 -15.63
CA TYR A 249 -3.31 6.19 -15.50
C TYR A 249 -3.83 5.32 -14.35
N TRP A 250 -4.24 5.92 -13.23
CA TRP A 250 -4.89 5.20 -12.14
C TRP A 250 -6.23 4.59 -12.55
N TYR A 251 -7.10 5.32 -13.27
CA TYR A 251 -8.37 4.76 -13.76
C TYR A 251 -8.17 3.61 -14.74
N ARG A 252 -7.14 3.69 -15.60
CA ARG A 252 -6.75 2.55 -16.44
C ARG A 252 -6.36 1.34 -15.61
N ALA A 253 -5.65 1.53 -14.51
CA ALA A 253 -5.30 0.43 -13.63
C ALA A 253 -6.53 -0.23 -12.99
N GLN A 254 -7.52 0.56 -12.58
CA GLN A 254 -8.78 0.02 -12.09
C GLN A 254 -9.48 -0.85 -13.17
N LEU A 255 -9.56 -0.34 -14.41
CA LEU A 255 -10.19 -1.03 -15.53
C LEU A 255 -9.50 -2.34 -15.94
N LYS A 256 -8.19 -2.39 -15.76
CA LYS A 256 -7.38 -3.56 -16.11
C LYS A 256 -7.23 -4.55 -14.96
N ASN A 257 -7.96 -4.33 -13.86
CA ASN A 257 -7.87 -5.11 -12.64
C ASN A 257 -6.42 -5.20 -12.12
N CYS A 258 -5.67 -4.11 -12.24
CA CYS A 258 -4.29 -4.04 -11.83
C CYS A 258 -4.20 -3.77 -10.32
N SER A 259 -3.50 -4.65 -9.60
CA SER A 259 -3.15 -4.42 -8.20
C SER A 259 -2.15 -3.28 -8.08
N LEU A 260 -2.33 -2.46 -7.04
CA LEU A 260 -1.54 -1.27 -6.79
C LEU A 260 -0.96 -1.35 -5.37
N PHE A 261 0.35 -1.33 -5.24
CA PHE A 261 1.00 -1.22 -3.94
C PHE A 261 0.97 0.23 -3.45
N TYR A 262 0.64 0.43 -2.17
CA TYR A 262 0.70 1.71 -1.47
C TYR A 262 1.50 1.59 -0.19
N ARG A 263 2.35 2.58 0.06
CA ARG A 263 3.11 2.69 1.30
C ARG A 263 2.24 3.19 2.46
N GLY A 264 2.34 2.51 3.59
CA GLY A 264 1.81 2.96 4.88
C GLY A 264 2.60 4.12 5.47
N GLY A 265 1.88 5.05 6.06
CA GLY A 265 2.42 6.24 6.72
C GLY A 265 2.48 7.47 5.82
N PHE A 266 2.24 7.35 4.51
CA PHE A 266 2.16 8.53 3.65
C PHE A 266 0.91 9.36 4.00
N VAL A 267 1.14 10.56 4.52
CA VAL A 267 0.12 11.60 4.67
C VAL A 267 0.59 12.75 3.78
N PRO A 268 -0.24 13.23 2.82
CA PRO A 268 0.15 14.36 1.97
C PRO A 268 0.55 15.60 2.76
N ASP A 269 0.01 15.74 3.96
CA ASP A 269 0.51 16.67 4.96
C ASP A 269 1.69 16.03 5.71
N GLN A 270 2.91 16.32 5.22
CA GLN A 270 4.18 15.92 5.84
C GLN A 270 4.39 16.52 7.25
N SER A 271 3.38 17.17 7.86
CA SER A 271 3.45 17.72 9.21
C SER A 271 3.54 16.66 10.31
N THR A 272 3.13 15.42 10.05
CA THR A 272 3.19 14.33 11.04
C THR A 272 4.57 13.66 11.07
N ALA A 273 5.09 13.38 12.28
CA ALA A 273 6.39 12.72 12.45
C ALA A 273 6.45 11.34 11.76
N LEU A 274 5.34 10.59 11.81
CA LEU A 274 5.21 9.27 11.20
C LEU A 274 5.27 9.31 9.66
N GLY A 275 4.74 10.39 9.04
CA GLY A 275 4.84 10.58 7.60
C GLY A 275 6.25 10.89 7.12
N LYS A 276 7.02 11.66 7.90
CA LYS A 276 8.44 11.93 7.58
C LYS A 276 9.32 10.70 7.75
N GLU A 277 9.04 9.86 8.74
CA GLU A 277 9.83 8.65 8.96
C GLU A 277 9.61 7.61 7.86
N ASN A 278 8.39 7.49 7.31
CA ASN A 278 8.03 6.44 6.35
C ASN A 278 8.13 6.82 4.87
N ALA A 279 8.33 8.10 4.54
CA ALA A 279 8.46 8.56 3.17
C ALA A 279 9.65 7.88 2.46
N PHE A 280 9.48 7.57 1.18
CA PHE A 280 10.58 7.08 0.34
C PHE A 280 11.47 8.21 -0.15
N VAL A 281 10.84 9.33 -0.43
CA VAL A 281 11.48 10.53 -0.95
C VAL A 281 11.09 11.73 -0.10
N ALA A 282 11.97 12.72 -0.05
CA ALA A 282 11.62 14.05 0.42
C ALA A 282 11.50 14.99 -0.78
N HIS A 283 10.61 15.97 -0.70
CA HIS A 283 10.48 17.01 -1.74
C HIS A 283 11.46 18.17 -1.52
N GLY A 284 12.00 18.72 -2.60
CA GLY A 284 13.11 19.66 -2.62
C GLY A 284 12.76 21.09 -3.03
N ASP A 285 12.18 21.84 -2.10
CA ASP A 285 12.50 23.23 -1.71
C ASP A 285 11.66 23.45 -0.44
N SER A 286 12.28 23.51 0.75
CA SER A 286 11.55 23.50 2.05
C SER A 286 10.58 24.67 2.23
N GLU A 287 10.61 25.65 1.33
CA GLU A 287 9.79 26.85 1.35
C GLU A 287 8.46 26.74 0.58
N HIS A 288 8.24 25.67 -0.22
CA HIS A 288 7.11 25.62 -1.14
C HIS A 288 6.33 24.29 -1.07
N SER A 289 5.08 24.36 -0.62
CA SER A 289 4.15 23.21 -0.50
C SER A 289 3.48 22.77 -1.81
N SER A 290 3.99 23.20 -2.97
CA SER A 290 3.38 22.95 -4.29
C SER A 290 4.42 22.49 -5.28
N SER A 291 4.05 21.64 -6.26
CA SER A 291 4.92 21.23 -7.38
C SER A 291 5.76 22.40 -7.89
N ILE A 292 7.07 22.31 -7.68
CA ILE A 292 8.02 23.38 -7.99
C ILE A 292 8.17 23.51 -9.51
N THR A 293 7.83 22.44 -10.22
CA THR A 293 8.09 22.31 -11.65
C THR A 293 7.29 23.29 -12.50
N TYR A 294 6.01 23.55 -12.23
CA TYR A 294 5.28 24.58 -13.01
C TYR A 294 5.64 26.02 -12.61
N LYS A 295 6.20 26.22 -11.41
CA LYS A 295 6.70 27.52 -10.92
C LYS A 295 8.07 27.87 -11.49
N SER A 296 8.80 26.88 -12.01
CA SER A 296 10.17 27.05 -12.52
C SER A 296 10.26 27.85 -13.83
N SER A 297 9.18 27.97 -14.60
CA SER A 297 9.11 28.84 -15.79
C SER A 297 7.75 29.48 -15.94
N ARG A 298 7.75 30.78 -16.27
CA ARG A 298 6.52 31.53 -16.60
C ARG A 298 5.80 30.92 -17.80
N THR A 299 6.56 30.39 -18.77
CA THR A 299 6.01 29.72 -19.95
C THR A 299 5.26 28.46 -19.54
N LEU A 300 5.91 27.57 -18.78
CA LEU A 300 5.28 26.34 -18.32
C LEU A 300 4.07 26.61 -17.41
N GLY A 301 4.17 27.58 -16.50
CA GLY A 301 3.05 28.01 -15.67
C GLY A 301 1.85 28.49 -16.48
N LYS A 302 2.07 29.21 -17.60
CA LYS A 302 1.01 29.60 -18.53
C LYS A 302 0.39 28.39 -19.24
N LEU A 303 1.21 27.45 -19.71
CA LEU A 303 0.72 26.23 -20.40
C LEU A 303 -0.13 25.36 -19.46
N VAL A 304 0.29 25.21 -18.20
CA VAL A 304 -0.48 24.52 -17.16
C VAL A 304 -1.79 25.27 -16.85
N ALA A 305 -1.75 26.60 -16.74
CA ALA A 305 -2.95 27.40 -16.49
C ALA A 305 -3.99 27.25 -17.62
N ASN A 306 -3.56 27.15 -18.88
CA ASN A 306 -4.47 26.92 -20.01
C ASN A 306 -5.24 25.59 -19.89
N THR A 307 -4.68 24.59 -19.19
CA THR A 307 -5.36 23.29 -18.98
C THR A 307 -6.52 23.36 -17.99
N LEU A 308 -6.72 24.48 -17.29
CA LEU A 308 -7.86 24.69 -16.39
C LEU A 308 -9.16 25.09 -17.12
N ASP A 309 -9.14 25.20 -18.44
CA ASP A 309 -10.32 25.54 -19.23
C ASP A 309 -11.46 24.52 -19.01
N GLY A 310 -12.63 25.02 -18.62
CA GLY A 310 -13.79 24.16 -18.31
C GLY A 310 -14.43 23.46 -19.51
N LYS A 311 -14.04 23.82 -20.74
CA LYS A 311 -14.54 23.23 -22.00
C LYS A 311 -13.47 22.42 -22.74
N ARG A 312 -12.18 22.77 -22.61
CA ARG A 312 -11.06 22.20 -23.38
C ARG A 312 -9.80 21.94 -22.53
N GLY A 313 -9.96 21.76 -21.24
CA GLY A 313 -8.88 21.51 -20.29
C GLY A 313 -8.85 20.08 -19.73
N ARG A 314 -7.98 19.85 -18.74
CA ARG A 314 -7.73 18.54 -18.15
C ARG A 314 -8.96 17.93 -17.50
N PHE A 315 -9.75 18.75 -16.80
CA PHE A 315 -11.00 18.28 -16.19
C PHE A 315 -12.07 18.04 -17.25
N ALA A 316 -12.22 18.93 -18.24
CA ALA A 316 -13.17 18.70 -19.33
C ALA A 316 -12.84 17.40 -20.09
N TYR A 317 -11.56 17.10 -20.27
CA TYR A 317 -11.09 15.88 -20.90
C TYR A 317 -11.31 14.65 -20.03
N LEU A 318 -11.01 14.70 -18.73
CA LEU A 318 -11.33 13.62 -17.77
C LEU A 318 -12.84 13.36 -17.67
N ILE A 319 -13.66 14.41 -17.59
CA ILE A 319 -15.13 14.32 -17.62
C ILE A 319 -15.59 13.58 -18.86
N ARG A 320 -15.04 13.96 -20.01
CA ARG A 320 -15.43 13.38 -21.29
C ARG A 320 -14.95 11.94 -21.45
N LYS A 321 -13.75 11.64 -20.94
CA LYS A 321 -13.10 10.33 -21.06
C LYS A 321 -13.68 9.30 -20.08
N TRP A 322 -13.92 9.70 -18.84
CA TRP A 322 -14.30 8.82 -17.72
C TRP A 322 -15.67 9.12 -17.10
N GLY A 323 -16.32 10.23 -17.49
CA GLY A 323 -17.56 10.68 -16.86
C GLY A 323 -17.37 11.35 -15.50
N LEU A 324 -16.14 11.78 -15.19
CA LEU A 324 -15.72 12.24 -13.87
C LEU A 324 -15.46 13.73 -13.82
N ASN A 325 -16.10 14.43 -12.89
CA ASN A 325 -15.96 15.89 -12.73
C ASN A 325 -14.55 16.35 -12.36
N SER A 326 -13.72 15.46 -11.81
CA SER A 326 -12.43 15.80 -11.19
C SER A 326 -11.59 14.55 -10.92
N CYS A 327 -10.37 14.76 -10.44
CA CYS A 327 -9.51 13.74 -9.85
C CYS A 327 -9.89 13.38 -8.41
N ASP A 328 -11.07 13.77 -7.92
CA ASP A 328 -11.40 13.68 -6.49
C ASP A 328 -11.41 12.25 -5.98
N LEU A 329 -11.95 11.29 -6.74
CA LEU A 329 -11.94 9.88 -6.33
C LEU A 329 -10.52 9.30 -6.33
N TYR A 330 -9.67 9.70 -7.28
CA TYR A 330 -8.24 9.37 -7.23
C TYR A 330 -7.63 9.93 -5.95
N HIS A 331 -7.78 11.21 -5.67
CA HIS A 331 -7.25 11.81 -4.44
C HIS A 331 -7.85 11.20 -3.17
N GLU A 332 -9.14 10.86 -3.15
CA GLU A 332 -9.79 10.19 -2.02
C GLU A 332 -9.09 8.85 -1.73
N VAL A 333 -8.84 8.05 -2.75
CA VAL A 333 -8.24 6.72 -2.58
C VAL A 333 -6.76 6.81 -2.30
N ILE A 334 -6.01 7.55 -3.12
CA ILE A 334 -4.55 7.65 -3.02
C ILE A 334 -4.12 8.35 -1.75
N ASN A 335 -4.79 9.45 -1.41
CA ASN A 335 -4.44 10.25 -0.24
C ASN A 335 -5.14 9.77 1.03
N ALA A 336 -5.91 8.68 0.98
CA ALA A 336 -6.45 8.05 2.17
C ALA A 336 -5.27 7.71 3.11
N PRO A 337 -5.31 8.17 4.37
CA PRO A 337 -4.24 7.87 5.32
C PRO A 337 -4.19 6.36 5.53
N ARG A 338 -3.02 5.78 5.30
CA ARG A 338 -2.73 4.37 5.56
C ARG A 338 -1.70 4.31 6.66
N ASN A 339 -1.85 3.37 7.59
CA ASN A 339 -0.86 3.15 8.64
C ASN A 339 0.18 2.10 8.24
N GLU A 340 -0.15 1.26 7.26
CA GLU A 340 0.62 0.10 6.83
C GLU A 340 0.64 0.02 5.31
N ASP A 341 1.63 -0.71 4.80
CA ASP A 341 1.70 -1.00 3.37
C ASP A 341 0.51 -1.85 2.97
N GLU A 342 -0.07 -1.54 1.82
CA GLU A 342 -1.30 -2.16 1.35
C GLU A 342 -1.21 -2.43 -0.15
N ILE A 343 -1.67 -3.61 -0.56
CA ILE A 343 -1.97 -3.88 -1.96
C ILE A 343 -3.45 -3.56 -2.17
N LEU A 344 -3.73 -2.43 -2.82
CA LEU A 344 -5.06 -2.11 -3.26
C LEU A 344 -5.41 -2.94 -4.48
N GLN A 345 -6.47 -3.73 -4.34
CA GLN A 345 -7.14 -4.34 -5.48
C GLN A 345 -7.87 -3.27 -6.27
N ALA A 346 -8.05 -3.51 -7.56
CA ALA A 346 -8.86 -2.64 -8.38
C ALA A 346 -10.31 -2.64 -7.89
N MET A 347 -10.91 -1.47 -7.83
CA MET A 347 -12.34 -1.34 -7.57
C MET A 347 -13.13 -1.99 -8.70
N SER A 348 -14.14 -2.74 -8.32
CA SER A 348 -15.10 -3.32 -9.25
C SER A 348 -15.83 -2.22 -10.05
N GLU A 349 -16.34 -2.59 -11.22
CA GLU A 349 -17.15 -1.68 -12.02
C GLU A 349 -18.37 -1.15 -11.25
N ILE A 350 -18.91 -1.98 -10.34
CA ILE A 350 -20.04 -1.64 -9.47
C ILE A 350 -19.64 -0.56 -8.47
N GLU A 351 -18.49 -0.71 -7.80
CA GLU A 351 -17.97 0.29 -6.85
C GLU A 351 -17.67 1.63 -7.56
N LEU A 352 -17.04 1.58 -8.73
CA LEU A 352 -16.74 2.77 -9.52
C LEU A 352 -18.03 3.50 -9.93
N LYS A 353 -19.05 2.78 -10.39
CA LYS A 353 -20.37 3.35 -10.71
C LYS A 353 -21.05 3.94 -9.48
N ALA A 354 -20.97 3.25 -8.33
CA ALA A 354 -21.53 3.75 -7.06
C ALA A 354 -20.85 5.06 -6.61
N ARG A 355 -19.58 5.26 -6.97
CA ARG A 355 -18.81 6.49 -6.75
C ARG A 355 -19.00 7.56 -7.84
N GLY A 356 -19.93 7.35 -8.77
CA GLY A 356 -20.30 8.34 -9.80
C GLY A 356 -19.48 8.27 -11.09
N VAL A 357 -18.67 7.23 -11.31
CA VAL A 357 -18.02 6.97 -12.60
C VAL A 357 -19.09 6.55 -13.61
N LYS A 358 -19.48 7.47 -14.50
CA LYS A 358 -20.61 7.27 -15.42
C LYS A 358 -20.26 6.43 -16.65
N SER A 359 -19.01 6.47 -17.10
CA SER A 359 -18.57 5.78 -18.30
C SER A 359 -17.27 5.04 -18.05
N MET A 360 -17.36 3.71 -18.01
CA MET A 360 -16.21 2.80 -18.05
C MET A 360 -15.79 2.48 -19.49
N ARG A 361 -16.33 3.23 -20.46
CA ARG A 361 -15.93 3.16 -21.86
C ARG A 361 -15.39 4.53 -22.28
N PRO A 362 -14.17 4.60 -22.80
CA PRO A 362 -13.61 5.84 -23.34
C PRO A 362 -14.51 6.39 -24.44
N TYR A 363 -14.39 7.70 -24.64
CA TYR A 363 -15.05 8.47 -25.69
C TYR A 363 -15.25 7.71 -27.03
N GLY A 364 -16.50 7.50 -27.47
CA GLY A 364 -16.90 7.14 -28.86
C GLY A 364 -16.22 5.94 -29.54
N LEU A 365 -16.91 4.78 -29.64
CA LEU A 365 -16.62 3.65 -30.56
C LEU A 365 -15.23 2.98 -30.48
N PHE A 366 -14.35 3.44 -29.61
CA PHE A 366 -13.00 2.91 -29.47
C PHE A 366 -13.00 1.60 -28.67
N GLN A 367 -12.80 0.49 -29.38
CA GLN A 367 -12.75 -0.86 -28.80
C GLN A 367 -11.41 -1.15 -28.10
N ASP A 368 -10.37 -0.35 -28.35
CA ASP A 368 -9.03 -0.52 -27.76
C ASP A 368 -8.48 0.76 -27.10
N VAL A 369 -7.55 0.58 -26.16
CA VAL A 369 -6.85 1.66 -25.43
C VAL A 369 -5.92 2.46 -26.36
N ASN A 370 -5.48 1.86 -27.46
CA ASN A 370 -4.49 2.43 -28.39
C ASN A 370 -5.07 3.54 -29.26
N SER A 371 -6.36 3.48 -29.53
CA SER A 371 -7.08 4.49 -30.30
C SER A 371 -7.18 5.86 -29.61
N TRP A 372 -6.84 5.94 -28.31
CA TRP A 372 -6.77 7.20 -27.56
C TRP A 372 -5.54 8.04 -27.92
N LEU A 373 -4.51 7.40 -28.50
CA LEU A 373 -3.25 8.02 -28.91
C LEU A 373 -3.30 8.61 -30.33
N LYS A 374 -4.50 8.88 -30.86
CA LYS A 374 -4.65 9.48 -32.20
C LYS A 374 -4.66 11.01 -32.12
N ASP A 375 -4.31 11.66 -33.23
CA ASP A 375 -4.24 13.13 -33.40
C ASP A 375 -5.59 13.87 -33.35
N ASP A 376 -6.58 13.27 -32.68
CA ASP A 376 -7.91 13.84 -32.50
C ASP A 376 -7.89 15.17 -31.74
N TRP A 377 -6.79 15.48 -31.07
CA TRP A 377 -6.53 16.78 -30.44
C TRP A 377 -6.36 17.94 -31.42
N LEU A 378 -6.09 17.68 -32.71
CA LEU A 378 -6.02 18.70 -33.76
C LEU A 378 -7.41 19.11 -34.30
N LYS A 379 -8.48 18.43 -33.90
CA LYS A 379 -9.85 18.74 -34.34
C LYS A 379 -10.34 20.04 -33.68
N GLU A 380 -11.11 20.84 -34.42
CA GLU A 380 -11.60 22.17 -33.97
C GLU A 380 -12.40 22.14 -32.64
N ASN A 381 -12.95 20.98 -32.27
CA ASN A 381 -13.73 20.75 -31.05
C ASN A 381 -13.08 19.78 -30.07
N ALA A 382 -11.77 19.54 -30.20
CA ALA A 382 -11.03 18.73 -29.25
C ALA A 382 -11.08 19.34 -27.84
N VAL A 383 -11.16 18.47 -26.85
CA VAL A 383 -11.36 18.85 -25.44
C VAL A 383 -10.08 18.66 -24.61
N SER A 384 -9.03 18.08 -25.18
CA SER A 384 -7.82 17.75 -24.42
C SER A 384 -6.99 18.97 -24.04
N PRO A 385 -6.23 18.89 -22.92
CA PRO A 385 -5.20 19.87 -22.58
C PRO A 385 -4.22 20.18 -23.72
N ARG A 386 -3.81 19.14 -24.46
CA ARG A 386 -2.97 19.29 -25.65
C ARG A 386 -3.62 20.14 -26.72
N ALA A 387 -4.93 19.97 -26.97
CA ALA A 387 -5.68 20.80 -27.91
C ALA A 387 -5.79 22.26 -27.45
N ALA A 388 -6.05 22.50 -26.16
CA ALA A 388 -6.02 23.85 -25.57
C ALA A 388 -4.68 24.55 -25.75
N ASN A 389 -3.60 23.77 -25.86
CA ASN A 389 -2.25 24.25 -26.08
C ASN A 389 -1.70 23.92 -27.47
N SER A 390 -2.54 23.65 -28.46
CA SER A 390 -2.14 23.12 -29.77
C SER A 390 -1.09 23.94 -30.53
N GLN A 391 -0.99 25.24 -30.26
CA GLN A 391 0.04 26.10 -30.84
C GLN A 391 1.45 25.92 -30.24
N TRP A 392 1.56 25.26 -29.08
CA TRP A 392 2.83 24.98 -28.38
C TRP A 392 3.13 23.49 -28.23
N ALA A 393 2.11 22.64 -28.24
CA ALA A 393 2.29 21.21 -28.13
C ALA A 393 3.01 20.64 -29.36
N PRO A 394 3.92 19.66 -29.18
CA PRO A 394 4.52 18.93 -30.29
C PRO A 394 3.45 18.40 -31.24
N LYS A 395 3.73 18.43 -32.54
CA LYS A 395 2.78 17.89 -33.53
C LYS A 395 2.71 16.37 -33.50
N GLN A 396 3.79 15.71 -33.06
CA GLN A 396 3.88 14.27 -33.00
C GLN A 396 3.77 13.80 -31.56
N ILE A 397 3.10 12.66 -31.38
CA ILE A 397 3.07 11.90 -30.13
C ILE A 397 4.36 11.05 -30.08
N VAL A 398 4.92 10.87 -28.88
CA VAL A 398 6.13 10.05 -28.69
C VAL A 398 5.81 8.59 -28.96
N TRP A 399 4.73 8.08 -28.35
CA TRP A 399 4.32 6.69 -28.52
C TRP A 399 3.67 6.42 -29.87
N ARG A 400 4.19 5.43 -30.59
CA ARG A 400 3.74 5.01 -31.92
C ARG A 400 3.09 3.64 -31.88
N GLU A 401 2.32 3.33 -32.91
CA GLU A 401 1.67 2.02 -33.04
C GLU A 401 2.69 0.87 -33.13
N SER A 402 3.87 1.11 -33.72
CA SER A 402 5.00 0.17 -33.74
C SER A 402 5.44 -0.26 -32.35
N ASP A 403 5.35 0.64 -31.37
CA ASP A 403 5.87 0.41 -30.02
C ASP A 403 4.95 -0.55 -29.25
N ASN A 404 3.66 -0.58 -29.60
CA ASN A 404 2.72 -1.59 -29.09
C ASN A 404 3.09 -2.99 -29.57
N VAL A 405 3.54 -3.10 -30.83
CA VAL A 405 3.98 -4.38 -31.40
C VAL A 405 5.25 -4.85 -30.70
N GLU A 406 6.19 -3.95 -30.44
CA GLU A 406 7.41 -4.25 -29.69
C GLU A 406 7.12 -4.70 -28.26
N LEU A 407 6.25 -3.97 -27.55
CA LEU A 407 5.80 -4.33 -26.21
C LEU A 407 5.14 -5.72 -26.17
N ALA A 408 4.25 -6.00 -27.12
CA ALA A 408 3.60 -7.30 -27.24
C ALA A 408 4.60 -8.44 -27.50
N ASN A 409 5.56 -8.21 -28.40
CA ASN A 409 6.62 -9.18 -28.70
C ASN A 409 7.52 -9.45 -27.48
N LEU A 410 7.86 -8.41 -26.72
CA LEU A 410 8.66 -8.54 -25.52
C LEU A 410 7.95 -9.42 -24.48
N LEU A 411 6.65 -9.19 -24.25
CA LEU A 411 5.86 -9.98 -23.31
C LEU A 411 5.72 -11.43 -23.74
N ALA A 412 5.47 -11.67 -25.02
CA ALA A 412 5.44 -13.02 -25.57
C ALA A 412 6.76 -13.75 -25.30
N SER A 413 7.89 -13.07 -25.47
CA SER A 413 9.22 -13.64 -25.20
C SER A 413 9.46 -13.95 -23.71
N LEU A 414 8.99 -13.09 -22.80
CA LEU A 414 9.13 -13.31 -21.36
C LEU A 414 8.22 -14.43 -20.85
N ASN A 415 7.00 -14.51 -21.37
CA ASN A 415 6.07 -15.58 -21.02
C ASN A 415 6.57 -16.94 -21.54
N ALA A 416 7.18 -16.98 -22.73
CA ALA A 416 7.83 -18.18 -23.24
C ALA A 416 8.97 -18.66 -22.32
N GLN A 417 9.84 -17.74 -21.86
CA GLN A 417 10.93 -18.05 -20.94
C GLN A 417 10.44 -18.56 -19.57
N LYS A 418 9.33 -18.02 -19.06
CA LYS A 418 8.69 -18.52 -17.82
C LYS A 418 8.13 -19.93 -18.01
N GLY A 419 7.52 -20.20 -19.16
CA GLY A 419 6.99 -21.52 -19.52
C GLY A 419 8.07 -22.59 -19.59
N GLU A 420 9.20 -22.30 -20.24
CA GLU A 420 10.34 -23.22 -20.35
C GLU A 420 10.95 -23.56 -18.97
N ARG A 421 11.10 -22.56 -18.08
CA ARG A 421 11.58 -22.82 -16.70
C ARG A 421 10.61 -23.68 -15.89
N ALA A 422 9.30 -23.54 -16.12
CA ALA A 422 8.29 -24.37 -15.45
C ALA A 422 8.30 -25.81 -15.99
N SER A 423 8.56 -26.03 -17.29
CA SER A 423 8.71 -27.36 -17.86
C SER A 423 10.01 -28.04 -17.42
N ASP A 424 11.12 -27.32 -17.33
CA ASP A 424 12.40 -27.87 -16.90
C ASP A 424 12.39 -28.23 -15.40
N ALA A 425 11.67 -27.48 -14.57
CA ALA A 425 11.43 -27.83 -13.17
C ALA A 425 10.55 -29.09 -12.99
N PHE A 426 9.75 -29.45 -14.00
CA PHE A 426 8.85 -30.60 -13.95
C PHE A 426 9.48 -31.91 -14.47
N VAL A 427 10.55 -31.82 -15.29
CA VAL A 427 11.24 -33.00 -15.88
C VAL A 427 12.27 -33.63 -14.92
N SER A 428 12.47 -33.06 -13.72
CA SER A 428 13.33 -33.60 -12.65
C SER A 428 12.54 -34.45 -11.61
N THR A 429 11.69 -35.38 -12.06
CA THR A 429 11.09 -36.39 -11.16
C THR A 429 11.75 -37.75 -11.36
N VAL A 430 12.45 -38.18 -10.31
CA VAL A 430 12.92 -39.56 -10.10
C VAL A 430 11.71 -40.50 -10.19
N ASN A 431 11.85 -41.58 -10.96
CA ASN A 431 10.84 -42.63 -11.08
C ASN A 431 10.38 -43.13 -9.69
N PRO A 432 9.07 -43.25 -9.43
CA PRO A 432 8.60 -43.84 -8.19
C PRO A 432 8.93 -45.34 -8.16
N PRO A 433 9.40 -45.90 -7.03
CA PRO A 433 9.53 -47.33 -6.90
C PRO A 433 8.15 -48.00 -6.76
N ASP A 434 8.13 -49.24 -7.21
CA ASP A 434 6.99 -50.13 -7.38
C ASP A 434 6.19 -50.36 -6.08
N LYS A 435 4.87 -50.45 -6.21
CA LYS A 435 3.88 -50.30 -5.13
C LYS A 435 3.64 -51.54 -4.25
N ASN A 436 4.52 -52.54 -4.24
CA ASN A 436 4.18 -53.86 -3.67
C ASN A 436 5.21 -54.48 -2.70
N GLN A 437 5.96 -53.69 -1.93
CA GLN A 437 6.86 -54.28 -0.92
C GLN A 437 7.27 -53.31 0.21
N ALA A 438 6.32 -52.86 1.04
CA ALA A 438 6.61 -52.28 2.36
C ALA A 438 5.32 -52.09 3.15
N HIS A 439 4.79 -53.17 3.74
CA HIS A 439 3.63 -53.06 4.64
C HIS A 439 3.75 -53.88 5.93
N ASP A 440 4.89 -54.55 6.19
CA ASP A 440 4.99 -55.52 7.30
C ASP A 440 6.19 -55.34 8.26
N GLU A 441 6.92 -54.22 8.25
CA GLU A 441 8.08 -54.05 9.17
C GLU A 441 8.03 -52.83 10.11
N PHE A 442 6.92 -52.09 10.20
CA PHE A 442 6.88 -50.85 11.00
C PHE A 442 6.04 -50.91 12.30
N TYR A 443 5.56 -52.08 12.73
CA TYR A 443 4.63 -52.21 13.87
C TYR A 443 5.15 -53.04 15.07
N SER A 444 6.45 -53.06 15.36
CA SER A 444 6.98 -53.84 16.50
C SER A 444 7.91 -53.12 17.49
N GLN A 445 8.04 -51.78 17.45
CA GLN A 445 8.98 -51.07 18.33
C GLN A 445 8.47 -49.80 19.03
N GLU A 446 7.18 -49.72 19.36
CA GLU A 446 6.66 -48.55 20.10
C GLU A 446 5.68 -48.92 21.23
N ASN A 447 5.93 -50.05 21.92
CA ASN A 447 5.14 -50.49 23.08
C ASN A 447 5.98 -50.90 24.30
N GLN A 448 7.18 -50.34 24.44
CA GLN A 448 8.00 -50.49 25.64
C GLN A 448 8.63 -49.14 25.98
N LEU A 449 7.92 -48.28 26.72
CA LEU A 449 8.46 -47.22 27.59
C LEU A 449 7.35 -46.38 28.27
N ILE A 450 6.22 -47.01 28.61
CA ILE A 450 5.25 -46.45 29.56
C ILE A 450 5.12 -47.49 30.67
N ASP A 451 5.98 -47.41 31.67
CA ASP A 451 5.82 -48.00 33.01
C ASP A 451 7.07 -47.73 33.85
N ALA A 452 7.20 -46.48 34.34
CA ALA A 452 7.98 -46.16 35.55
C ALA A 452 7.84 -44.66 35.86
N TYR A 453 6.88 -44.30 36.71
CA TYR A 453 7.07 -43.51 37.93
C TYR A 453 5.76 -42.81 38.34
N SER A 454 5.07 -43.44 39.28
CA SER A 454 4.03 -42.84 40.12
C SER A 454 4.59 -42.58 41.53
N ALA A 455 4.21 -41.42 42.08
CA ALA A 455 4.06 -41.06 43.49
C ALA A 455 5.31 -40.69 44.34
N GLU A 456 5.41 -39.42 44.78
CA GLU A 456 5.16 -39.03 46.20
C GLU A 456 5.21 -37.49 46.46
N THR A 457 4.07 -36.99 46.92
CA THR A 457 3.69 -36.01 47.96
C THR A 457 4.70 -35.05 48.66
N ALA A 458 4.23 -33.78 48.78
CA ALA A 458 4.30 -32.83 49.92
C ALA A 458 5.34 -31.67 49.98
N MET A 459 4.76 -30.50 50.29
CA MET A 459 5.33 -29.16 50.50
C MET A 459 6.37 -29.05 51.63
N ARG A 460 7.42 -28.22 51.46
CA ARG A 460 7.66 -26.95 52.19
C ARG A 460 9.05 -26.34 51.92
N ASP A 461 9.03 -25.01 51.98
CA ASP A 461 10.09 -24.03 52.32
C ASP A 461 11.12 -23.54 51.30
N ILE A 462 11.16 -22.20 51.30
CA ILE A 462 11.97 -21.23 50.59
C ILE A 462 13.43 -21.31 51.06
N ALA A 463 14.37 -21.47 50.14
CA ALA A 463 15.74 -20.94 50.29
C ALA A 463 16.47 -20.87 48.93
N LEU A 464 17.09 -19.71 48.70
CA LEU A 464 18.00 -19.36 47.61
C LEU A 464 19.18 -20.35 47.44
N VAL A 465 19.38 -20.92 46.24
CA VAL A 465 20.72 -21.27 45.69
C VAL A 465 20.65 -21.41 44.14
N PRO A 466 21.76 -21.44 43.37
CA PRO A 466 21.99 -20.60 42.19
C PRO A 466 21.80 -21.36 40.86
N LEU A 467 21.37 -20.65 39.81
CA LEU A 467 21.30 -21.23 38.47
C LEU A 467 22.71 -21.41 37.88
N THR A 468 23.25 -22.62 37.98
CA THR A 468 24.22 -23.14 37.01
C THR A 468 23.45 -23.75 35.85
N MET A 469 23.42 -23.08 34.70
CA MET A 469 22.91 -23.66 33.45
C MET A 469 23.96 -24.61 32.88
N GLU A 470 23.71 -25.90 32.98
CA GLU A 470 24.42 -26.93 32.23
C GLU A 470 23.78 -27.02 30.83
N LYS A 471 24.59 -26.81 29.78
CA LYS A 471 24.14 -26.87 28.37
C LYS A 471 23.74 -28.30 28.01
N VAL A 472 22.45 -28.55 27.88
CA VAL A 472 21.93 -29.76 27.22
C VAL A 472 21.99 -29.54 25.71
N ASN A 473 22.86 -30.29 25.03
CA ASN A 473 22.87 -30.41 23.58
C ASN A 473 21.62 -31.18 23.12
N LEU A 474 20.67 -30.50 22.49
CA LEU A 474 19.50 -31.11 21.84
C LEU A 474 19.80 -31.38 20.36
N ALA A 475 19.97 -32.66 20.03
CA ALA A 475 20.06 -33.15 18.67
C ALA A 475 18.66 -33.39 18.08
N THR A 476 18.40 -32.83 16.89
CA THR A 476 17.52 -33.35 15.82
C THR A 476 16.16 -33.94 16.20
N HIS A 477 15.32 -33.21 16.92
CA HIS A 477 13.87 -33.37 16.84
C HIS A 477 13.28 -32.15 16.13
N THR A 478 12.33 -32.39 15.22
CA THR A 478 11.47 -31.37 14.59
C THR A 478 10.68 -30.67 15.69
N GLN A 479 11.32 -29.73 16.37
CA GLN A 479 10.75 -29.09 17.54
C GLN A 479 9.67 -28.13 17.05
N VAL A 480 8.43 -28.43 17.42
CA VAL A 480 7.30 -27.54 17.16
C VAL A 480 7.55 -26.24 17.92
N HIS A 481 7.45 -25.12 17.22
CA HIS A 481 7.68 -23.78 17.77
C HIS A 481 6.38 -22.98 17.71
N ILE A 482 6.22 -22.00 18.60
CA ILE A 482 5.14 -21.03 18.50
C ILE A 482 5.46 -20.08 17.34
N PRO A 483 4.61 -19.92 16.31
CA PRO A 483 4.88 -19.02 15.21
C PRO A 483 4.96 -17.57 15.69
N VAL A 484 3.96 -17.13 16.46
CA VAL A 484 3.88 -15.75 16.97
C VAL A 484 3.21 -15.71 18.33
N VAL A 485 3.79 -14.95 19.25
CA VAL A 485 3.16 -14.54 20.52
C VAL A 485 2.80 -13.05 20.44
N ILE A 486 1.56 -12.68 20.75
CA ILE A 486 1.09 -11.29 20.77
C ILE A 486 0.68 -10.93 22.20
N VAL A 487 1.26 -9.86 22.74
CA VAL A 487 0.98 -9.39 24.10
C VAL A 487 0.69 -7.89 24.13
N PRO A 488 -0.57 -7.47 24.28
CA PRO A 488 -0.91 -6.11 24.62
C PRO A 488 -0.51 -5.79 26.06
N VAL A 489 0.24 -4.71 26.25
CA VAL A 489 0.75 -4.24 27.55
C VAL A 489 0.13 -2.89 27.84
N LEU A 490 -0.50 -2.72 29.01
CA LEU A 490 -1.00 -1.42 29.44
C LEU A 490 0.02 -0.75 30.36
N SER A 491 0.18 -1.24 31.57
CA SER A 491 0.99 -0.60 32.62
C SER A 491 1.99 -1.53 33.32
N GLU A 492 1.90 -2.83 33.04
CA GLU A 492 2.42 -3.88 33.89
C GLU A 492 3.79 -4.40 33.44
N THR A 493 4.80 -3.53 33.38
CA THR A 493 6.15 -3.85 32.87
C THR A 493 6.87 -4.98 33.63
N ASN A 494 6.55 -5.19 34.91
CA ASN A 494 7.09 -6.29 35.69
C ASN A 494 6.38 -7.64 35.42
N LEU A 495 5.10 -7.60 35.04
CA LEU A 495 4.32 -8.82 34.80
C LEU A 495 4.63 -9.42 33.43
N ILE A 496 4.94 -8.59 32.44
CA ILE A 496 5.28 -9.06 31.10
C ILE A 496 6.55 -9.93 31.10
N SER A 497 7.59 -9.56 31.85
CA SER A 497 8.80 -10.39 31.97
C SER A 497 8.46 -11.79 32.52
N ARG A 498 7.59 -11.84 33.53
CA ARG A 498 7.12 -13.12 34.10
C ARG A 498 6.32 -13.93 33.09
N CYS A 499 5.44 -13.29 32.32
CA CYS A 499 4.70 -13.93 31.24
C CYS A 499 5.64 -14.55 30.20
N LEU A 500 6.59 -13.77 29.69
CA LEU A 500 7.55 -14.24 28.68
C LEU A 500 8.45 -15.37 29.20
N ARG A 501 8.96 -15.27 30.44
CA ARG A 501 9.78 -16.33 31.07
C ARG A 501 9.02 -17.64 31.30
N SER A 502 7.70 -17.58 31.38
CA SER A 502 6.87 -18.76 31.58
C SER A 502 6.59 -19.52 30.28
N ILE A 503 6.91 -18.94 29.11
CA ILE A 503 6.83 -19.61 27.82
C ILE A 503 8.11 -20.44 27.64
N ASP A 504 7.98 -21.76 27.79
CA ASP A 504 9.10 -22.69 27.84
C ASP A 504 9.34 -23.47 26.54
N VAL A 505 8.79 -22.94 25.44
CA VAL A 505 8.97 -23.45 24.08
C VAL A 505 9.55 -22.37 23.17
N PRO A 506 10.30 -22.73 22.12
CA PRO A 506 10.82 -21.75 21.17
C PRO A 506 9.68 -20.97 20.49
N VAL A 507 9.90 -19.66 20.32
CA VAL A 507 8.98 -18.74 19.66
C VAL A 507 9.70 -18.11 18.47
N LYS A 508 9.04 -18.05 17.31
CA LYS A 508 9.63 -17.41 16.13
C LYS A 508 9.53 -15.88 16.19
N LEU A 509 8.40 -15.34 16.64
CA LEU A 509 8.22 -13.91 16.79
C LEU A 509 7.41 -13.56 18.06
N VAL A 510 7.93 -12.65 18.88
CA VAL A 510 7.19 -12.03 19.98
C VAL A 510 6.83 -10.59 19.60
N ILE A 511 5.55 -10.23 19.68
CA ILE A 511 5.06 -8.87 19.43
C ILE A 511 4.48 -8.30 20.73
N LEU A 512 5.12 -7.26 21.25
CA LEU A 512 4.66 -6.52 22.43
C LEU A 512 4.03 -5.19 22.01
N ILE A 513 2.81 -4.92 22.45
CA ILE A 513 2.06 -3.72 22.03
C ILE A 513 1.70 -2.89 23.26
N PHE A 514 2.44 -1.81 23.48
CA PHE A 514 2.25 -0.90 24.61
C PHE A 514 1.10 0.06 24.33
N ASN A 515 -0.07 -0.29 24.86
CA ASN A 515 -1.37 0.38 24.75
C ASN A 515 -1.55 1.55 25.72
N SER A 516 -0.47 2.17 26.16
CA SER A 516 -0.57 3.26 27.11
C SER A 516 0.45 4.34 26.84
N ASN A 517 0.07 5.54 27.23
CA ASN A 517 1.00 6.65 27.37
C ASN A 517 1.71 6.59 28.74
N ILE A 518 1.85 5.40 29.36
CA ILE A 518 2.42 5.22 30.72
C ILE A 518 3.95 5.42 30.75
N VAL A 519 4.52 5.78 29.60
CA VAL A 519 5.57 6.82 29.66
C VAL A 519 4.90 8.14 30.01
N ASP A 520 4.42 8.25 31.26
CA ASP A 520 4.45 9.56 31.88
C ASP A 520 5.84 10.10 31.56
N ARG A 521 5.93 11.35 31.10
CA ARG A 521 7.23 11.93 30.73
C ARG A 521 8.21 11.96 31.91
N SER A 522 7.72 11.58 33.09
CA SER A 522 8.48 11.16 34.26
C SER A 522 9.63 10.22 33.90
N ASP A 523 10.71 10.37 34.64
CA ASP A 523 11.93 9.62 34.41
C ASP A 523 11.75 8.15 34.85
N GLU A 524 10.79 7.86 35.73
CA GLU A 524 10.42 6.51 36.16
C GLU A 524 9.78 5.69 35.04
N GLY A 525 8.86 6.29 34.25
CA GLY A 525 8.24 5.61 33.10
C GLY A 525 9.23 5.31 31.97
N LYS A 526 10.17 6.24 31.73
CA LYS A 526 11.28 6.03 30.79
C LYS A 526 12.21 4.93 31.28
N LYS A 527 12.56 4.93 32.56
CA LYS A 527 13.45 3.92 33.16
C LYS A 527 12.84 2.53 33.10
N ALA A 528 11.56 2.37 33.46
CA ALA A 528 10.86 1.09 33.38
C ALA A 528 10.84 0.49 31.97
N LEU A 529 10.82 1.33 30.93
CA LEU A 529 10.92 0.89 29.54
C LEU A 529 12.34 0.51 29.11
N ILE A 530 13.36 1.21 29.63
CA ILE A 530 14.76 0.84 29.40
C ILE A 530 15.05 -0.49 30.07
N ASP A 531 14.69 -0.62 31.36
CA ASP A 531 14.86 -1.85 32.14
C ASP A 531 14.13 -3.02 31.46
N LEU A 532 12.91 -2.81 30.95
CA LEU A 532 12.17 -3.82 30.22
C LEU A 532 12.79 -4.14 28.85
N SER A 533 13.34 -3.15 28.13
CA SER A 533 14.05 -3.39 26.88
C SER A 533 15.30 -4.24 27.10
N GLU A 534 16.10 -3.93 28.13
CA GLU A 534 17.29 -4.69 28.49
C GLU A 534 16.93 -6.12 28.93
N GLU A 535 15.86 -6.28 29.72
CA GLU A 535 15.37 -7.58 30.14
C GLU A 535 14.84 -8.40 28.96
N ILE A 536 14.16 -7.76 28.02
CA ILE A 536 13.67 -8.39 26.81
C ILE A 536 14.84 -8.77 25.86
N ASP A 537 15.85 -7.92 25.71
CA ASP A 537 17.04 -8.23 24.91
C ASP A 537 17.78 -9.44 25.49
N ALA A 538 17.86 -9.54 26.82
CA ALA A 538 18.41 -10.71 27.51
C ALA A 538 17.56 -11.97 27.33
N LEU A 539 16.25 -11.82 27.16
CA LEU A 539 15.30 -12.90 26.94
C LEU A 539 15.27 -13.37 25.46
N SER A 540 15.51 -12.46 24.52
CA SER A 540 15.42 -12.72 23.09
C SER A 540 16.53 -13.63 22.57
N THR A 541 17.67 -13.80 23.25
CA THR A 541 18.74 -14.68 22.74
C THR A 541 18.43 -16.16 22.91
N ASP A 542 17.51 -16.51 23.82
CA ASP A 542 17.39 -17.87 24.33
C ASP A 542 16.07 -18.57 23.96
N PHE A 543 14.96 -17.84 23.80
CA PHE A 543 13.66 -18.45 23.48
C PHE A 543 12.93 -17.88 22.25
N ALA A 544 13.30 -16.69 21.76
CA ALA A 544 12.61 -16.03 20.65
C ALA A 544 13.55 -15.71 19.47
N GLU A 545 13.24 -16.12 18.23
CA GLU A 545 14.08 -15.76 17.08
C GLU A 545 14.03 -14.25 16.76
N SER A 546 12.92 -13.60 17.11
CA SER A 546 12.71 -12.18 16.86
C SER A 546 11.71 -11.59 17.86
N LEU A 547 11.91 -10.32 18.17
CA LEU A 547 11.04 -9.54 19.02
C LEU A 547 10.75 -8.19 18.38
N VAL A 548 9.48 -7.81 18.40
CA VAL A 548 8.99 -6.51 17.96
C VAL A 548 8.27 -5.82 19.11
N VAL A 549 8.72 -4.60 19.43
CA VAL A 549 8.09 -3.74 20.44
C VAL A 549 7.41 -2.56 19.76
N ILE A 550 6.10 -2.47 19.92
CA ILE A 550 5.26 -1.43 19.34
C ILE A 550 4.77 -0.52 20.45
N ARG A 551 5.02 0.78 20.30
CA ARG A 551 4.58 1.81 21.24
C ARG A 551 3.52 2.66 20.57
N THR A 552 2.34 2.74 21.17
CA THR A 552 1.23 3.50 20.59
C THR A 552 1.09 4.83 21.32
N HIS A 553 0.81 5.89 20.57
CA HIS A 553 0.63 7.24 21.15
C HIS A 553 -0.64 7.35 22.01
N GLU A 554 -1.58 6.45 21.80
CA GLU A 554 -2.84 6.35 22.51
C GLU A 554 -3.18 4.89 22.79
N ASN A 555 -4.05 4.66 23.77
CA ASN A 555 -4.55 3.32 24.05
C ASN A 555 -5.44 2.86 22.88
N MET A 556 -4.98 1.88 22.10
CA MET A 556 -5.75 1.34 20.97
C MET A 556 -6.81 0.32 21.39
N GLY A 557 -6.75 -0.14 22.64
CA GLY A 557 -7.59 -1.20 23.18
C GLY A 557 -7.13 -2.61 22.80
N TYR A 558 -7.64 -3.61 23.51
CA TYR A 558 -7.23 -5.00 23.40
C TYR A 558 -7.47 -5.57 22.00
N GLY A 559 -8.71 -5.48 21.49
CA GLY A 559 -9.09 -6.04 20.20
C GLY A 559 -8.28 -5.45 19.03
N ARG A 560 -8.05 -4.13 19.02
CA ARG A 560 -7.23 -3.47 17.99
C ARG A 560 -5.76 -3.88 18.08
N SER A 561 -5.22 -4.09 19.28
CA SER A 561 -3.84 -4.55 19.45
C SER A 561 -3.65 -5.99 19.02
N MET A 562 -4.58 -6.88 19.34
CA MET A 562 -4.54 -8.25 18.80
C MET A 562 -4.62 -8.25 17.27
N ASN A 563 -5.48 -7.41 16.70
CA ASN A 563 -5.56 -7.24 15.24
C ASN A 563 -4.25 -6.74 14.63
N LEU A 564 -3.59 -5.76 15.25
CA LEU A 564 -2.31 -5.26 14.80
C LEU A 564 -1.24 -6.37 14.81
N GLY A 565 -1.13 -7.12 15.90
CA GLY A 565 -0.17 -8.23 15.98
C GLY A 565 -0.40 -9.28 14.89
N MET A 566 -1.66 -9.68 14.66
CA MET A 566 -2.00 -10.65 13.61
C MET A 566 -1.72 -10.10 12.20
N LYS A 567 -1.99 -8.80 11.96
CA LYS A 567 -1.73 -8.14 10.66
C LYS A 567 -0.26 -7.95 10.35
N LEU A 568 0.58 -7.77 11.36
CA LEU A 568 2.04 -7.69 11.21
C LEU A 568 2.70 -9.05 10.97
N SER A 569 1.95 -10.14 11.19
CA SER A 569 2.45 -11.49 11.02
C SER A 569 1.46 -12.39 10.26
N PRO A 570 1.00 -11.97 9.05
CA PRO A 570 -0.03 -12.69 8.30
C PRO A 570 0.45 -14.04 7.76
N TRP A 571 1.77 -14.26 7.79
CA TRP A 571 2.44 -15.50 7.44
C TRP A 571 2.28 -16.59 8.50
N ALA A 572 1.89 -16.25 9.73
CA ALA A 572 1.72 -17.21 10.81
C ALA A 572 0.46 -18.04 10.60
N GLU A 573 0.56 -19.35 10.79
CA GLU A 573 -0.59 -20.27 10.71
C GLU A 573 -1.54 -20.08 11.91
N TRP A 574 -0.97 -19.69 13.06
CA TRP A 574 -1.70 -19.37 14.28
C TRP A 574 -0.88 -18.44 15.19
N TRP A 575 -1.57 -17.75 16.11
CA TRP A 575 -1.00 -16.78 17.06
C TRP A 575 -1.38 -17.16 18.48
N LEU A 576 -0.42 -17.19 19.41
CA LEU A 576 -0.69 -17.19 20.84
C LEU A 576 -0.94 -15.74 21.29
N CYS A 577 -2.19 -15.38 21.50
CA CYS A 577 -2.62 -14.10 22.04
C CYS A 577 -2.78 -14.22 23.56
N THR A 578 -1.98 -13.48 24.33
CA THR A 578 -2.03 -13.55 25.80
C THR A 578 -1.99 -12.17 26.44
N ASN A 579 -2.52 -12.05 27.64
CA ASN A 579 -2.35 -10.85 28.45
C ASN A 579 -0.93 -10.79 29.03
N ALA A 580 -0.48 -9.57 29.36
CA ALA A 580 0.82 -9.33 29.98
C ALA A 580 0.96 -9.92 31.39
N ASP A 581 -0.13 -10.27 32.05
CA ASP A 581 -0.17 -10.78 33.43
C ASP A 581 -0.38 -12.29 33.56
N VAL A 582 -0.42 -13.02 32.43
CA VAL A 582 -0.49 -14.48 32.40
C VAL A 582 0.86 -15.09 32.77
N GLU A 583 0.83 -16.22 33.49
CA GLU A 583 2.00 -17.03 33.78
C GLU A 583 1.64 -18.49 33.48
N PHE A 584 2.34 -19.11 32.53
CA PHE A 584 2.13 -20.49 32.12
C PHE A 584 2.87 -21.45 33.07
N PRO A 585 2.22 -22.51 33.57
CA PRO A 585 2.92 -23.56 34.30
C PRO A 585 4.00 -24.20 33.42
N PRO A 586 5.14 -24.63 33.99
CA PRO A 586 6.16 -25.35 33.24
C PRO A 586 5.57 -26.51 32.44
N SER A 587 6.00 -26.63 31.19
CA SER A 587 5.63 -27.61 30.18
C SER A 587 4.17 -27.61 29.74
N SER A 588 3.35 -26.67 30.23
CA SER A 588 1.93 -26.59 29.86
C SER A 588 1.76 -26.28 28.38
N ILE A 589 2.50 -25.31 27.83
CA ILE A 589 2.45 -24.99 26.40
C ILE A 589 3.03 -26.13 25.57
N GLN A 590 4.19 -26.66 25.98
CA GLN A 590 4.85 -27.78 25.30
C GLN A 590 3.91 -28.99 25.13
N SER A 591 3.08 -29.28 26.14
CA SER A 591 2.16 -30.42 26.12
C SER A 591 1.02 -30.29 25.10
N VAL A 592 0.55 -29.07 24.82
CA VAL A 592 -0.60 -28.82 23.93
C VAL A 592 -0.19 -28.44 22.50
N LEU A 593 1.07 -28.05 22.31
CA LEU A 593 1.59 -27.55 21.04
C LEU A 593 1.41 -28.52 19.86
N PRO A 594 1.67 -29.84 19.99
CA PRO A 594 1.44 -30.78 18.89
C PRO A 594 -0.03 -30.87 18.46
N THR A 595 -0.95 -30.75 19.43
CA THR A 595 -2.40 -30.73 19.16
C THR A 595 -2.79 -29.45 18.44
N ILE A 596 -2.35 -28.28 18.90
CA ILE A 596 -2.62 -27.00 18.25
C ILE A 596 -2.18 -27.04 16.77
N ASP A 597 -0.96 -27.53 16.51
CA ASP A 597 -0.41 -27.62 15.17
C ASP A 597 -1.21 -28.57 14.26
N ARG A 598 -1.56 -29.75 14.76
CA ARG A 598 -2.35 -30.74 14.00
C ARG A 598 -3.76 -30.23 13.70
N GLU A 599 -4.43 -29.69 14.70
CA GLU A 599 -5.83 -29.24 14.58
C GLU A 599 -5.93 -27.94 13.76
N THR A 600 -4.92 -27.04 13.84
CA THR A 600 -4.86 -25.84 12.98
C THR A 600 -4.79 -26.22 11.50
N ARG A 601 -3.96 -27.21 11.13
CA ARG A 601 -3.91 -27.75 9.76
C ARG A 601 -5.22 -28.40 9.31
N SER A 602 -6.03 -28.86 10.26
CA SER A 602 -7.34 -29.46 10.02
C SER A 602 -8.48 -28.42 9.99
N GLY A 603 -8.16 -27.13 10.12
CA GLY A 603 -9.13 -26.04 10.04
C GLY A 603 -9.74 -25.61 11.38
N ALA A 604 -9.16 -26.01 12.52
CA ALA A 604 -9.57 -25.48 13.80
C ALA A 604 -9.44 -23.94 13.82
N MET A 605 -10.42 -23.27 14.44
CA MET A 605 -10.49 -21.81 14.46
C MET A 605 -9.78 -21.20 15.68
N LEU A 606 -9.94 -21.77 16.88
CA LEU A 606 -9.34 -21.24 18.10
C LEU A 606 -9.12 -22.32 19.17
N PHE A 607 -8.18 -22.06 20.07
CA PHE A 607 -7.95 -22.85 21.29
C PHE A 607 -7.87 -21.93 22.50
N MET A 608 -8.56 -22.29 23.57
CA MET A 608 -8.53 -21.53 24.82
C MET A 608 -7.48 -22.16 25.74
N LEU A 609 -6.40 -21.43 26.01
CA LEU A 609 -5.30 -21.91 26.86
C LEU A 609 -5.33 -21.30 28.27
N GLY A 610 -6.25 -20.37 28.52
CA GLY A 610 -6.44 -19.72 29.81
C GLY A 610 -7.91 -19.65 30.22
N ILE A 611 -8.16 -19.00 31.35
CA ILE A 611 -9.51 -18.70 31.81
C ILE A 611 -10.01 -17.52 30.97
N HIS A 612 -11.08 -17.73 30.21
CA HIS A 612 -11.55 -16.76 29.21
C HIS A 612 -10.45 -16.42 28.19
N PHE A 613 -10.47 -15.23 27.61
CA PHE A 613 -9.50 -14.79 26.59
C PHE A 613 -8.18 -14.29 27.19
N SER A 614 -7.82 -14.71 28.41
CA SER A 614 -6.53 -14.32 29.01
C SER A 614 -5.35 -14.88 28.22
N ALA A 615 -5.49 -16.09 27.67
CA ALA A 615 -4.57 -16.72 26.74
C ALA A 615 -5.36 -17.57 25.74
N VAL A 616 -5.28 -17.22 24.46
CA VAL A 616 -6.02 -17.86 23.37
C VAL A 616 -5.10 -18.06 22.18
N VAL A 617 -5.23 -19.19 21.50
CA VAL A 617 -4.64 -19.40 20.19
C VAL A 617 -5.68 -19.11 19.13
N LEU A 618 -5.38 -18.19 18.23
CA LEU A 618 -6.23 -17.85 17.08
C LEU A 618 -5.54 -18.37 15.82
N THR A 619 -6.30 -18.98 14.90
CA THR A 619 -5.71 -19.50 13.66
C THR A 619 -5.96 -18.59 12.47
N GLN A 620 -5.13 -18.71 11.44
CA GLN A 620 -5.34 -18.05 10.16
C GLN A 620 -6.69 -18.46 9.53
N HIS A 621 -7.17 -19.68 9.80
CA HIS A 621 -8.48 -20.15 9.37
C HIS A 621 -9.61 -19.33 10.00
N LEU A 622 -9.55 -19.07 11.31
CA LEU A 622 -10.51 -18.18 11.99
C LEU A 622 -10.50 -16.80 11.36
N VAL A 623 -9.34 -16.18 11.14
CA VAL A 623 -9.27 -14.84 10.53
C VAL A 623 -9.92 -14.82 9.15
N ARG A 624 -9.67 -15.83 8.31
CA ARG A 624 -10.27 -15.93 6.97
C ARG A 624 -11.80 -16.14 7.01
N LYS A 625 -12.30 -16.92 7.96
CA LYS A 625 -13.73 -17.29 8.04
C LYS A 625 -14.56 -16.26 8.79
N VAL A 626 -14.04 -15.76 9.89
CA VAL A 626 -14.77 -14.98 10.90
C VAL A 626 -14.32 -13.52 10.91
N GLY A 627 -13.11 -13.24 10.45
CA GLY A 627 -12.48 -11.93 10.52
C GLY A 627 -11.84 -11.63 11.87
N TYR A 628 -11.26 -10.44 11.96
CA TYR A 628 -10.56 -9.91 13.13
C TYR A 628 -11.49 -9.55 14.31
N PHE A 629 -10.94 -9.13 15.47
CA PHE A 629 -11.74 -8.55 16.56
C PHE A 629 -12.42 -7.26 16.08
N ASP A 630 -13.61 -6.95 16.61
CA ASP A 630 -14.28 -5.68 16.33
C ASP A 630 -13.59 -4.53 17.08
N ALA A 631 -12.89 -3.68 16.34
CA ALA A 631 -12.13 -2.57 16.91
C ALA A 631 -13.01 -1.44 17.50
N ASN A 632 -14.33 -1.51 17.38
CA ASN A 632 -15.25 -0.59 18.05
C ASN A 632 -15.47 -0.94 19.54
N LEU A 633 -15.08 -2.16 19.96
CA LEU A 633 -15.11 -2.58 21.36
C LEU A 633 -13.82 -2.12 22.03
N TRP A 634 -13.90 -0.96 22.70
CA TRP A 634 -12.74 -0.23 23.23
C TRP A 634 -12.98 0.26 24.67
N PRO A 635 -11.95 0.30 25.54
CA PRO A 635 -10.58 -0.19 25.33
C PRO A 635 -10.45 -1.70 25.56
N ALA A 636 -11.41 -2.34 26.19
CA ALA A 636 -11.46 -3.78 26.42
C ALA A 636 -12.87 -4.20 26.85
N TYR A 637 -13.06 -5.50 27.01
CA TYR A 637 -14.28 -6.20 27.36
C TYR A 637 -15.34 -6.24 26.24
N VAL A 638 -15.90 -7.45 26.07
CA VAL A 638 -16.94 -7.84 25.12
C VAL A 638 -16.41 -8.15 23.70
N GLU A 639 -15.16 -7.85 23.38
CA GLU A 639 -14.51 -8.25 22.12
C GLU A 639 -14.37 -9.75 21.96
N ASP A 640 -14.16 -10.46 23.06
CA ASP A 640 -14.16 -11.92 23.14
C ASP A 640 -15.57 -12.49 22.89
N CYS A 641 -16.60 -11.92 23.51
CA CYS A 641 -17.99 -12.31 23.27
C CYS A 641 -18.40 -12.08 21.80
N ASP A 642 -17.95 -11.00 21.18
CA ASP A 642 -18.17 -10.71 19.76
C ASP A 642 -17.49 -11.71 18.84
N LEU A 643 -16.21 -11.98 19.07
CA LEU A 643 -15.48 -12.94 18.27
C LEU A 643 -16.09 -14.34 18.41
N MET A 644 -16.39 -14.78 19.64
CA MET A 644 -16.99 -16.09 19.89
C MET A 644 -18.37 -16.26 19.26
N LEU A 645 -19.21 -15.22 19.28
CA LEU A 645 -20.51 -15.27 18.61
C LEU A 645 -20.33 -15.46 17.10
N ARG A 646 -19.40 -14.73 16.48
CA ARG A 646 -19.14 -14.90 15.04
C ARG A 646 -18.53 -16.25 14.71
N VAL A 647 -17.62 -16.77 15.54
CA VAL A 647 -17.08 -18.14 15.38
C VAL A 647 -18.21 -19.16 15.40
N ARG A 648 -19.13 -19.06 16.37
CA ARG A 648 -20.29 -19.94 16.46
C ARG A 648 -21.20 -19.84 15.23
N MET A 649 -21.50 -18.61 14.79
CA MET A 649 -22.31 -18.40 13.59
C MET A 649 -21.64 -19.00 12.33
N ALA A 650 -20.32 -18.88 12.20
CA ALA A 650 -19.57 -19.48 11.09
C ALA A 650 -19.57 -21.02 11.17
N ALA A 651 -19.50 -21.59 12.37
CA ALA A 651 -19.58 -23.03 12.58
C ALA A 651 -20.97 -23.61 12.24
N VAL A 652 -22.06 -22.89 12.54
CA VAL A 652 -23.45 -23.30 12.25
C VAL A 652 -23.79 -23.26 10.75
N GLY A 653 -22.97 -22.60 9.92
CA GLY A 653 -23.09 -22.63 8.45
C GLY A 653 -22.63 -23.93 7.79
N LEU A 654 -22.08 -24.86 8.57
CA LEU A 654 -21.85 -26.26 8.21
C LEU A 654 -22.97 -27.07 8.88
N GLU A 655 -23.74 -27.87 8.15
CA GLU A 655 -24.73 -28.76 8.76
C GLU A 655 -24.06 -29.62 9.84
N PHE A 656 -24.39 -29.37 11.11
CA PHE A 656 -24.04 -30.24 12.23
C PHE A 656 -25.23 -30.39 13.16
N ASP A 657 -25.47 -31.65 13.51
CA ASP A 657 -26.51 -32.13 14.42
C ASP A 657 -26.23 -31.63 15.84
N VAL A 658 -27.17 -30.90 16.41
CA VAL A 658 -27.05 -30.26 17.74
C VAL A 658 -26.94 -31.29 18.87
N GLU A 659 -27.25 -32.57 18.60
CA GLU A 659 -27.13 -33.66 19.57
C GLU A 659 -25.68 -34.11 19.85
N SER A 660 -24.68 -33.70 19.06
CA SER A 660 -23.27 -34.00 19.36
C SER A 660 -22.56 -32.95 20.22
N ILE A 661 -23.28 -31.93 20.71
CA ILE A 661 -22.84 -31.10 21.84
C ILE A 661 -23.39 -31.74 23.14
N SER A 662 -23.17 -33.04 23.29
CA SER A 662 -23.13 -33.66 24.62
C SER A 662 -21.68 -33.59 25.06
N ASP A 663 -21.39 -32.74 26.05
CA ASP A 663 -20.27 -32.92 26.97
C ASP A 663 -19.00 -33.55 26.37
N VAL A 664 -18.49 -32.98 25.27
CA VAL A 664 -17.04 -33.10 25.05
C VAL A 664 -16.47 -32.17 26.09
N ASP A 665 -16.28 -32.73 27.28
CA ASP A 665 -15.50 -32.17 28.36
C ASP A 665 -14.31 -31.47 27.71
N TRP A 666 -14.28 -30.14 27.82
CA TRP A 666 -13.14 -29.30 27.46
C TRP A 666 -11.92 -29.59 28.37
N GLU A 667 -11.98 -30.67 29.15
CA GLU A 667 -10.87 -31.26 29.86
C GLU A 667 -10.01 -32.03 28.85
N VAL A 668 -8.98 -31.36 28.34
CA VAL A 668 -7.72 -32.09 28.13
C VAL A 668 -7.40 -32.76 29.48
N PRO A 669 -7.27 -34.10 29.57
CA PRO A 669 -6.93 -34.78 30.81
C PRO A 669 -5.64 -34.19 31.38
N GLY A 670 -5.76 -33.47 32.50
CA GLY A 670 -4.68 -32.63 33.02
C GLY A 670 -5.12 -31.18 33.17
N HIS A 671 -6.10 -30.94 34.04
CA HIS A 671 -6.40 -29.61 34.57
C HIS A 671 -5.15 -28.98 35.18
N TYR A 672 -4.46 -28.13 34.41
CA TYR A 672 -3.47 -27.22 34.95
C TYR A 672 -4.20 -26.19 35.81
N ARG A 673 -4.02 -26.30 37.14
CA ARG A 673 -4.24 -25.18 38.05
C ARG A 673 -3.25 -24.08 37.66
N TYR A 674 -3.67 -23.18 36.79
CA TYR A 674 -2.92 -21.95 36.55
C TYR A 674 -2.85 -21.19 37.88
N LEU A 675 -1.62 -20.87 38.29
CA LEU A 675 -1.40 -19.86 39.31
C LEU A 675 -1.66 -18.50 38.65
N HIS A 676 -2.93 -18.15 38.48
CA HIS A 676 -3.31 -16.74 38.53
C HIS A 676 -2.70 -16.24 39.84
N ALA A 677 -1.83 -15.23 39.81
CA ALA A 677 -1.25 -14.67 41.04
C ALA A 677 -2.37 -14.59 42.08
N LYS A 678 -2.20 -15.31 43.21
CA LYS A 678 -3.24 -15.73 44.17
C LYS A 678 -4.43 -14.75 44.24
N PRO A 679 -5.68 -15.23 44.47
CA PRO A 679 -6.87 -14.39 44.68
C PRO A 679 -6.74 -13.30 45.78
N SER A 680 -5.73 -13.39 46.64
CA SER A 680 -5.38 -12.37 47.64
C SER A 680 -4.62 -11.16 47.07
N LEU A 681 -4.07 -11.27 45.86
CA LEU A 681 -3.63 -10.18 45.00
C LEU A 681 -4.66 -10.06 43.86
N LEU A 682 -5.92 -9.82 44.25
CA LEU A 682 -6.92 -9.06 43.48
C LEU A 682 -6.30 -8.36 42.30
N HIS A 683 -6.84 -8.48 41.07
CA HIS A 683 -6.78 -7.46 40.02
C HIS A 683 -6.10 -6.16 40.49
N VAL A 684 -4.76 -6.13 40.54
CA VAL A 684 -4.08 -5.04 41.28
C VAL A 684 -4.19 -3.75 40.46
N GLY A 685 -4.58 -3.85 39.18
CA GLY A 685 -4.97 -2.72 38.35
C GLY A 685 -6.45 -2.30 38.39
N GLN A 686 -7.42 -3.13 38.81
CA GLN A 686 -8.85 -2.82 38.57
C GLN A 686 -9.82 -2.94 39.73
N GLN A 687 -9.56 -3.70 40.80
CA GLN A 687 -10.50 -3.71 41.95
C GLN A 687 -10.14 -2.73 43.08
N GLY A 688 -9.03 -1.99 42.96
CA GLY A 688 -8.63 -0.95 43.92
C GLY A 688 -8.60 0.47 43.37
N SER A 689 -8.77 0.67 42.06
CA SER A 689 -8.85 2.00 41.48
C SER A 689 -10.22 2.62 41.80
N THR A 690 -10.40 3.06 43.04
CA THR A 690 -11.42 4.06 43.41
C THR A 690 -11.19 5.40 42.70
N GLY A 691 -10.09 5.53 41.95
CA GLY A 691 -9.78 6.65 41.07
C GLY A 691 -10.55 6.65 39.73
N SER A 692 -10.33 7.73 38.99
CA SER A 692 -11.01 8.04 37.72
C SER A 692 -10.83 6.99 36.63
N ILE A 693 -9.78 6.17 36.67
CA ILE A 693 -9.48 5.15 35.64
C ILE A 693 -10.43 3.96 35.75
N GLY A 694 -10.62 3.40 36.94
CA GLY A 694 -11.57 2.30 37.17
C GLY A 694 -13.00 2.68 36.77
N GLN A 695 -13.42 3.93 37.03
CA GLN A 695 -14.71 4.45 36.60
C GLN A 695 -14.82 4.58 35.07
N GLN A 696 -13.75 4.99 34.40
CA GLN A 696 -13.70 5.06 32.93
C GLN A 696 -13.80 3.67 32.30
N ILE A 697 -13.10 2.69 32.84
CA ILE A 697 -13.13 1.31 32.36
C ILE A 697 -14.51 0.69 32.57
N ALA A 698 -15.13 0.88 33.74
CA ALA A 698 -16.49 0.42 34.00
C ALA A 698 -17.52 1.08 33.04
N ARG A 699 -17.36 2.38 32.76
CA ARG A 699 -18.20 3.10 31.79
C ARG A 699 -18.00 2.58 30.37
N ALA A 700 -16.76 2.33 29.97
CA ALA A 700 -16.43 1.80 28.65
C ALA A 700 -16.99 0.39 28.47
N HIS A 701 -16.85 -0.49 29.46
CA HIS A 701 -17.46 -1.82 29.44
C HIS A 701 -18.98 -1.76 29.29
N GLU A 702 -19.68 -0.89 30.03
CA GLU A 702 -21.13 -0.74 29.87
C GLU A 702 -21.53 -0.20 28.48
N ASN A 703 -20.72 0.68 27.89
CA ASN A 703 -20.93 1.16 26.52
C ASN A 703 -20.68 0.06 25.49
N ASN A 704 -19.62 -0.73 25.63
CA ASN A 704 -19.31 -1.88 24.78
C ASN A 704 -20.41 -2.93 24.83
N LYS A 705 -20.94 -3.18 26.03
CA LYS A 705 -22.10 -4.05 26.23
C LYS A 705 -23.34 -3.55 25.49
N LYS A 706 -23.67 -2.25 25.60
CA LYS A 706 -24.80 -1.66 24.85
C LYS A 706 -24.59 -1.72 23.33
N TYR A 707 -23.37 -1.46 22.88
CA TYR A 707 -23.00 -1.59 21.47
C TYR A 707 -23.19 -3.03 20.99
N TYR A 708 -22.63 -4.01 21.70
CA TYR A 708 -22.77 -5.43 21.41
C TYR A 708 -24.24 -5.89 21.38
N GLN A 709 -25.03 -5.49 22.40
CA GLN A 709 -26.46 -5.77 22.46
C GLN A 709 -27.20 -5.22 21.25
N LYS A 710 -26.90 -3.98 20.85
CA LYS A 710 -27.49 -3.35 19.67
C LYS A 710 -27.05 -4.03 18.37
N LYS A 711 -25.75 -4.36 18.25
CA LYS A 711 -25.15 -5.02 17.08
C LYS A 711 -25.80 -6.37 16.81
N TRP A 712 -26.05 -7.14 17.87
CA TRP A 712 -26.55 -8.50 17.77
C TRP A 712 -28.04 -8.67 18.10
N GLY A 713 -28.76 -7.56 18.37
CA GLY A 713 -30.18 -7.61 18.73
C GLY A 713 -30.47 -8.32 20.06
N ILE A 714 -29.51 -8.34 20.99
CA ILE A 714 -29.62 -9.03 22.28
C ILE A 714 -30.22 -8.08 23.32
N SER A 715 -31.34 -8.47 23.93
CA SER A 715 -31.95 -7.68 25.02
C SER A 715 -31.10 -7.71 26.30
N SER A 716 -31.23 -6.68 27.13
CA SER A 716 -30.54 -6.65 28.43
C SER A 716 -30.95 -7.80 29.36
N LYS A 717 -32.17 -8.35 29.19
CA LYS A 717 -32.62 -9.56 29.89
C LYS A 717 -31.86 -10.79 29.44
N GLN A 718 -31.72 -11.02 28.12
CA GLN A 718 -30.97 -12.16 27.57
C GLN A 718 -29.51 -12.15 28.00
N TRP A 719 -28.87 -10.98 27.98
CA TRP A 719 -27.51 -10.82 28.51
C TRP A 719 -27.41 -11.21 29.99
N ASN A 720 -28.35 -10.76 30.82
CA ASN A 720 -28.32 -11.02 32.26
C ASN A 720 -28.66 -12.48 32.64
N HIS A 721 -29.38 -13.23 31.78
CA HIS A 721 -29.74 -14.64 31.99
C HIS A 721 -28.67 -15.63 31.51
N GLY A 722 -27.73 -15.22 30.66
CA GLY A 722 -26.67 -16.08 30.11
C GLY A 722 -25.53 -16.46 31.06
N ARG A 723 -25.72 -16.35 32.38
CA ARG A 723 -24.68 -16.66 33.40
C ARG A 723 -24.37 -18.16 33.58
N GLY A 724 -25.00 -19.04 32.80
CA GLY A 724 -24.93 -20.49 33.02
C GLY A 724 -23.70 -21.20 32.47
N ILE A 725 -23.03 -20.66 31.43
CA ILE A 725 -21.92 -21.36 30.73
C ILE A 725 -20.61 -20.56 30.77
N PHE A 726 -20.68 -19.22 30.86
CA PHE A 726 -19.53 -18.38 31.15
C PHE A 726 -19.82 -17.54 32.38
N SER A 727 -18.94 -17.59 33.37
CA SER A 727 -19.02 -16.81 34.61
C SER A 727 -19.09 -15.28 34.39
N HIS A 728 -18.81 -14.80 33.17
CA HIS A 728 -18.82 -13.38 32.78
C HIS A 728 -19.77 -13.02 31.61
N GLY A 729 -20.90 -13.71 31.47
CA GLY A 729 -22.09 -13.09 30.85
C GLY A 729 -22.11 -12.88 29.32
N CYS A 730 -21.33 -13.64 28.53
CA CYS A 730 -21.50 -13.72 27.07
C CYS A 730 -22.77 -14.51 26.68
N GLY A 731 -23.94 -14.11 27.21
CA GLY A 731 -25.21 -14.81 27.04
C GLY A 731 -25.72 -14.75 25.61
N ILE A 732 -25.75 -15.90 24.93
CA ILE A 732 -26.55 -16.12 23.72
C ILE A 732 -27.68 -17.09 24.11
N PRO A 733 -28.95 -16.84 23.74
CA PRO A 733 -30.01 -17.80 24.00
C PRO A 733 -29.78 -19.06 23.14
N MET A 734 -29.92 -20.25 23.72
CA MET A 734 -30.03 -21.47 22.91
C MET A 734 -31.25 -21.40 21.97
N GLU A 735 -31.24 -22.20 20.90
CA GLU A 735 -32.31 -22.31 19.92
C GLU A 735 -33.70 -22.32 20.57
N GLY A 736 -34.59 -21.45 20.07
CA GLY A 736 -35.97 -21.33 20.53
C GLY A 736 -36.37 -20.02 21.22
N GLN A 737 -35.43 -19.11 21.53
CA GLN A 737 -35.75 -17.83 22.22
C GLN A 737 -35.56 -16.55 21.39
N PHE A 738 -35.38 -16.65 20.06
CA PHE A 738 -35.51 -15.50 19.18
C PHE A 738 -37.00 -15.14 19.00
N GLN A 739 -37.56 -14.38 19.94
CA GLN A 739 -38.79 -13.63 19.65
C GLN A 739 -38.42 -12.36 18.90
N SER A 740 -38.62 -12.40 17.59
CA SER A 740 -38.56 -11.25 16.68
C SER A 740 -39.51 -10.13 17.17
N PRO A 741 -39.13 -8.83 17.09
CA PRO A 741 -40.08 -7.72 17.28
C PRO A 741 -41.11 -7.61 16.13
N PHE A 742 -40.96 -8.44 15.09
CA PHE A 742 -41.95 -8.67 14.05
C PHE A 742 -42.59 -10.03 14.26
N ASN A 743 -43.87 -10.02 14.59
CA ASN A 743 -44.71 -11.18 14.89
C ASN A 743 -44.66 -12.22 13.74
N VAL A 744 -43.75 -13.19 13.84
CA VAL A 744 -43.72 -14.36 12.95
C VAL A 744 -43.74 -15.58 13.85
N SER A 745 -44.85 -16.31 13.82
CA SER A 745 -45.08 -17.52 14.59
C SER A 745 -44.22 -18.68 14.10
N GLY A 746 -43.65 -19.43 15.05
CA GLY A 746 -43.15 -20.82 15.02
C GLY A 746 -42.68 -21.45 13.70
N ASN A 747 -41.42 -21.93 13.70
CA ASN A 747 -40.67 -22.67 12.66
C ASN A 747 -39.76 -21.88 11.70
N SER A 748 -39.33 -20.66 12.05
CA SER A 748 -38.29 -19.96 11.27
C SER A 748 -36.88 -20.43 11.63
N ARG A 749 -36.08 -20.81 10.62
CA ARG A 749 -34.67 -21.21 10.77
C ARG A 749 -33.80 -19.97 11.05
N LEU A 750 -32.62 -20.14 11.63
CA LEU A 750 -31.70 -19.02 11.95
C LEU A 750 -31.35 -18.16 10.70
N GLU A 751 -31.33 -18.80 9.53
CA GLU A 751 -31.15 -18.22 8.20
C GLU A 751 -32.31 -17.29 7.74
N ASP A 752 -33.40 -17.20 8.51
CA ASP A 752 -34.52 -16.29 8.25
C ASP A 752 -34.37 -14.92 8.92
N VAL A 753 -33.39 -14.75 9.82
CA VAL A 753 -33.07 -13.44 10.40
C VAL A 753 -32.40 -12.58 9.31
N PRO A 754 -32.96 -11.41 8.92
CA PRO A 754 -32.55 -10.69 7.71
C PRO A 754 -31.06 -10.37 7.63
N PHE A 755 -30.42 -10.08 8.77
CA PHE A 755 -28.99 -9.83 8.83
C PHE A 755 -28.15 -11.11 8.69
N ILE A 756 -28.58 -12.21 9.32
CA ILE A 756 -27.92 -13.52 9.19
C ILE A 756 -28.06 -14.02 7.76
N ARG A 757 -29.25 -13.87 7.16
CA ARG A 757 -29.50 -14.16 5.75
C ARG A 757 -28.59 -13.36 4.83
N ALA A 758 -28.51 -12.04 5.01
CA ALA A 758 -27.65 -11.18 4.20
C ALA A 758 -26.16 -11.57 4.32
N HIS A 759 -25.73 -11.97 5.52
CA HIS A 759 -24.36 -12.44 5.75
C HIS A 759 -24.10 -13.81 5.10
N LEU A 760 -25.02 -14.76 5.24
CA LEU A 760 -24.92 -16.09 4.63
C LEU A 760 -25.05 -16.05 3.09
N GLU A 761 -25.88 -15.16 2.54
CA GLU A 761 -26.00 -14.92 1.11
C GLU A 761 -24.74 -14.27 0.54
N ALA A 762 -24.15 -13.31 1.26
CA ALA A 762 -22.85 -12.75 0.90
C ALA A 762 -21.76 -13.85 0.87
N GLN A 763 -21.73 -14.72 1.88
CA GLN A 763 -20.81 -15.86 1.96
C GLN A 763 -21.04 -16.90 0.85
N ARG A 764 -22.30 -17.29 0.58
CA ARG A 764 -22.64 -18.26 -0.48
C ARG A 764 -22.26 -17.76 -1.87
N SER A 765 -22.40 -16.45 -2.13
CA SER A 765 -22.01 -15.86 -3.42
C SER A 765 -20.50 -15.93 -3.67
N ILE A 766 -19.68 -15.94 -2.60
CA ILE A 766 -18.22 -16.02 -2.65
C ILE A 766 -17.74 -17.45 -2.97
N PHE A 767 -18.51 -18.49 -2.62
CA PHE A 767 -18.14 -19.89 -2.87
C PHE A 767 -18.73 -20.50 -4.16
N SER A 768 -19.74 -19.85 -4.76
CA SER A 768 -20.28 -20.25 -6.08
C SER A 768 -19.53 -19.67 -7.29
N SER A 769 -18.60 -18.75 -7.03
CA SER A 769 -17.64 -18.17 -7.98
C SER A 769 -16.25 -18.72 -7.71
#